data_AF-A0A927XR24-F1
#
_entry.id   AF-A0A927XR24-F1
#
_cell.length_a   1.000
_cell.length_b   1.000
_cell.length_c   1.000
_cell.angle_alpha   90.00
_cell.angle_beta   90.00
_cell.angle_gamma   90.00
#
_symmetry.space_group_name_H-M   'P 1'
#
loop_
_entity.id
_entity.type
_entity.pdbx_description
1 polymer ?
#
loop_
_entity_poly.entity_id
_entity_poly.type
_entity_poly.pdbx_seq_one_letter_code
_entity_poly.pdbx_strand_id
1 'polypeptide(L)'
;MPHGWSAAVLLSDFCGVIMELSTLKGIGPTRLESLRAMGIVSLRDLLCYLPVRYEDRTQVIPCALAQGGAVLVEGVVPEKPKLSRFGGLAKVTAVLHDKSGKLSLVWYNQPWMCQQLPVGEPLMLYGQVVIKNNRRVLQNPQRVTEPSIQPVYKAVKGIPAKTFREMMQAALTQVDDCCPETLPRSLRLRHELCERNFAIRQAHFPETLEHLRLARHRLAFEQMLMYQAAIGLMRSQREDGFALPLSDAADDAFWSQMPFVPTNAQRRVLEEIIHDLKRDRAMSRLVQGDVGCGKTALAFGAIALTCGVGFQAAMMAPTEILARQHYESAKALLEPMGIRCGLLIGSMKVKEKRAIYASLEEGTCQAVFGTHALISDGVHYHKLGLVVTDEQHRFGVRQRSILQEKGLVDQRAPHVLVMSATPIPRTLALILYGDLDVSVVDELPPGRTPVQTRIVPEEKRSDMYGFLREQVRQGRQAYVVCPLVEDSEAIENVRSARATFEALSTGELAGLRVGLTWGAQPAEEKAEVLQAFVSGELDVLVSTTVIEVGVNVPNASVMIIENAERFGLSQLHQLRGRVGRGSAESWCFLLAQTNERLRILCKTNDGFIVAQKDLELRGPGDLMGTRQSGEMMAGFLLDGDVRMLEEASRCMKQLREDPERLEERQAVEREAEIYFRDKLSHVALN
;
A
#
# COMPACT_ATOMS: atom_id res chain seq x y z
N MET A 1 15.28 9.27 -27.99
CA MET A 1 16.16 10.47 -28.04
C MET A 1 15.93 11.19 -29.36
N PRO A 2 15.77 12.52 -29.34
CA PRO A 2 16.85 13.37 -29.85
C PRO A 2 17.24 14.53 -28.90
N HIS A 3 18.56 14.73 -28.85
CA HIS A 3 19.35 15.96 -28.71
C HIS A 3 19.16 16.92 -27.50
N GLY A 4 20.15 16.87 -26.60
CA GLY A 4 21.16 17.93 -26.59
C GLY A 4 21.03 19.02 -25.53
N TRP A 5 21.17 18.68 -24.25
CA TRP A 5 21.55 19.64 -23.22
C TRP A 5 22.72 19.07 -22.40
N SER A 6 23.86 19.74 -22.53
CA SER A 6 25.11 19.47 -21.82
C SER A 6 24.90 19.51 -20.30
N ALA A 7 25.31 18.46 -19.60
CA ALA A 7 25.20 18.29 -18.14
C ALA A 7 26.00 19.31 -17.30
N ALA A 8 26.69 20.27 -17.94
CA ALA A 8 27.52 21.27 -17.26
C ALA A 8 26.99 22.71 -17.36
N VAL A 9 25.92 22.97 -18.13
CA VAL A 9 25.45 24.35 -18.44
C VAL A 9 24.10 24.72 -17.80
N LEU A 10 23.43 23.80 -17.10
CA LEU A 10 22.16 24.10 -16.40
C LEU A 10 22.27 24.11 -14.87
N LEU A 11 23.48 24.35 -14.34
CA LEU A 11 23.71 24.66 -12.92
C LEU A 11 23.63 26.17 -12.62
N SER A 12 23.53 27.04 -13.64
CA SER A 12 23.68 28.49 -13.48
C SER A 12 22.38 29.30 -13.37
N ASP A 13 21.23 28.76 -13.77
CA ASP A 13 20.07 29.61 -14.09
C ASP A 13 18.86 29.47 -13.14
N PHE A 14 19.03 29.02 -11.90
CA PHE A 14 17.97 29.16 -10.88
C PHE A 14 18.53 29.55 -9.51
N CYS A 15 18.54 30.88 -9.30
CA CYS A 15 19.00 31.56 -8.10
C CYS A 15 17.92 31.51 -7.00
N GLY A 16 17.93 30.43 -6.22
CA GLY A 16 17.82 30.51 -4.76
C GLY A 16 19.09 29.86 -4.24
N VAL A 17 19.97 30.61 -3.58
CA VAL A 17 21.36 30.22 -3.28
C VAL A 17 21.43 28.76 -2.82
N ILE A 18 21.97 27.86 -3.64
CA ILE A 18 22.36 26.52 -3.20
C ILE A 18 23.59 26.72 -2.32
N MET A 19 23.36 27.09 -1.06
CA MET A 19 24.42 27.14 -0.07
C MET A 19 24.92 25.71 0.12
N GLU A 20 26.18 25.49 -0.22
CA GLU A 20 26.81 24.20 -0.04
C GLU A 20 26.84 23.84 1.46
N LEU A 21 26.60 22.57 1.77
CA LEU A 21 26.71 22.04 3.13
C LEU A 21 28.09 22.30 3.76
N SER A 22 29.13 22.45 2.93
CA SER A 22 30.51 22.78 3.32
C SER A 22 30.63 24.14 4.02
N THR A 23 29.68 25.06 3.80
CA THR A 23 29.67 26.41 4.40
C THR A 23 29.18 26.43 5.85
N LEU A 24 28.48 25.38 6.29
CA LEU A 24 28.04 25.25 7.68
C LEU A 24 29.21 24.90 8.60
N LYS A 25 29.33 25.66 9.70
CA LYS A 25 30.28 25.38 10.77
C LYS A 25 30.06 23.97 11.32
N GLY A 26 31.11 23.15 11.26
CA GLY A 26 31.10 21.79 11.80
C GLY A 26 30.85 20.68 10.76
N ILE A 27 30.68 20.99 9.47
CA ILE A 27 30.60 20.00 8.40
C ILE A 27 31.96 19.89 7.69
N GLY A 28 32.84 19.04 8.21
CA GLY A 28 34.09 18.66 7.55
C GLY A 28 33.89 17.62 6.43
N PRO A 29 34.93 17.32 5.62
CA PRO A 29 34.84 16.44 4.45
C PRO A 29 34.27 15.04 4.77
N THR A 30 34.70 14.42 5.87
CA THR A 30 34.20 13.10 6.29
C THR A 30 32.71 13.10 6.66
N ARG A 31 32.23 14.20 7.26
CA ARG A 31 30.80 14.35 7.60
C ARG A 31 29.98 14.63 6.35
N LEU A 32 30.52 15.42 5.43
CA LEU A 32 29.92 15.67 4.12
C LEU A 32 29.72 14.38 3.33
N GLU A 33 30.73 13.50 3.27
CA GLU A 33 30.60 12.17 2.65
C GLU A 33 29.52 11.32 3.33
N SER A 34 29.46 11.35 4.66
CA SER A 34 28.44 10.63 5.43
C SER A 34 27.02 11.13 5.15
N LEU A 35 26.83 12.45 4.98
CA LEU A 35 25.56 13.06 4.60
C LEU A 35 25.19 12.74 3.16
N ARG A 36 26.14 12.83 2.23
CA ARG A 36 25.95 12.47 0.81
C ARG A 36 25.58 11.00 0.63
N ALA A 37 26.16 10.10 1.42
CA ALA A 37 25.80 8.68 1.44
C ALA A 37 24.33 8.44 1.85
N MET A 38 23.73 9.39 2.57
CA MET A 38 22.31 9.40 2.95
C MET A 38 21.44 10.21 1.97
N GLY A 39 21.99 10.69 0.85
CA GLY A 39 21.28 11.51 -0.13
C GLY A 39 21.13 12.98 0.26
N ILE A 40 21.77 13.44 1.33
CA ILE A 40 21.72 14.84 1.79
C ILE A 40 22.85 15.61 1.10
N VAL A 41 22.51 16.39 0.06
CA VAL A 41 23.50 17.09 -0.77
C VAL A 41 23.42 18.61 -0.66
N SER A 42 22.29 19.15 -0.19
CA SER A 42 22.04 20.58 -0.01
C SER A 42 21.56 20.92 1.41
N LEU A 43 21.60 22.21 1.77
CA LEU A 43 21.01 22.69 3.03
C LEU A 43 19.51 22.42 3.11
N ARG A 44 18.80 22.55 1.97
CA ARG A 44 17.37 22.22 1.87
C ARG A 44 17.13 20.75 2.22
N ASP A 45 17.97 19.83 1.72
CA ASP A 45 17.84 18.40 2.04
C ASP A 45 18.06 18.14 3.53
N LEU A 46 19.03 18.83 4.13
CA LEU A 46 19.28 18.72 5.57
C LEU A 46 18.08 19.22 6.38
N LEU A 47 17.50 20.37 6.02
CA LEU A 47 16.30 20.92 6.66
C LEU A 47 15.03 20.12 6.38
N CYS A 48 15.02 19.31 5.31
CA CYS A 48 13.94 18.36 5.05
C CYS A 48 14.17 17.00 5.77
N TYR A 49 15.26 16.84 6.50
CA TYR A 49 15.55 15.62 7.26
C TYR A 49 14.89 15.66 8.64
N LEU A 50 13.60 15.35 8.69
CA LEU A 50 12.78 15.52 9.89
C LEU A 50 13.09 14.49 11.01
N PRO A 51 12.79 14.82 12.28
CA PRO A 51 12.87 13.88 13.39
C PRO A 51 11.88 12.71 13.24
N VAL A 52 12.31 11.51 13.66
CA VAL A 52 11.49 10.29 13.65
C VAL A 52 10.57 10.22 14.87
N ARG A 53 10.99 10.80 15.99
CA ARG A 53 10.17 10.93 17.20
C ARG A 53 10.60 12.13 18.02
N TYR A 54 9.78 12.47 19.00
CA TYR A 54 10.01 13.54 19.94
C TYR A 54 10.00 12.98 21.36
N GLU A 55 10.95 13.43 22.17
CA GLU A 55 10.97 13.18 23.60
C GLU A 55 10.43 14.42 24.29
N ASP A 56 9.23 14.32 24.84
CA ASP A 56 8.66 15.40 25.63
C ASP A 56 9.37 15.46 27.00
N ARG A 57 10.14 16.53 27.20
CA ARG A 57 10.82 16.84 28.45
C ARG A 57 10.35 18.20 28.99
N THR A 58 9.10 18.58 28.73
CA THR A 58 8.54 19.86 29.20
C THR A 58 8.01 19.78 30.62
N GLN A 59 7.54 18.61 31.05
CA GLN A 59 6.92 18.42 32.36
C GLN A 59 7.88 17.75 33.35
N VAL A 60 8.17 18.45 34.44
CA VAL A 60 8.95 17.91 35.56
C VAL A 60 8.02 17.10 36.46
N ILE A 61 8.32 15.82 36.62
CA ILE A 61 7.57 14.88 37.46
C ILE A 61 8.21 14.84 38.85
N PRO A 62 7.44 14.94 39.94
CA PRO A 62 7.97 14.75 41.28
C PRO A 62 8.59 13.35 41.47
N CYS A 63 9.71 13.26 42.18
CA CYS A 63 10.43 11.99 42.41
C CYS A 63 9.54 10.90 43.02
N ALA A 64 8.57 11.27 43.86
CA ALA A 64 7.62 10.34 44.46
C ALA A 64 6.54 9.82 43.49
N LEU A 65 6.30 10.50 42.37
CA LEU A 65 5.33 10.11 41.35
C LEU A 65 5.97 9.48 40.11
N ALA A 66 7.29 9.57 39.96
CA ALA A 66 8.05 8.95 38.89
C ALA A 66 7.84 7.42 38.88
N GLN A 67 7.06 6.92 37.94
CA GLN A 67 6.75 5.50 37.74
C GLN A 67 6.62 5.22 36.25
N GLY A 68 7.22 4.12 35.77
CA GLY A 68 7.00 3.56 34.43
C GLY A 68 7.29 4.49 33.25
N GLY A 69 8.33 4.19 32.47
CA GLY A 69 8.61 4.92 31.22
C GLY A 69 9.58 6.10 31.41
N ALA A 70 9.63 6.98 30.40
CA ALA A 70 10.56 8.10 30.38
C ALA A 70 10.02 9.29 31.19
N VAL A 71 10.84 9.84 32.09
CA VAL A 71 10.43 10.97 32.94
C VAL A 71 11.56 12.00 33.03
N LEU A 72 11.17 13.27 33.17
CA LEU A 72 12.06 14.34 33.62
C LEU A 72 11.81 14.57 35.11
N VAL A 73 12.87 14.55 35.92
CA VAL A 73 12.80 14.84 37.36
C VAL A 73 13.79 15.95 37.70
N GLU A 74 13.45 16.78 38.68
CA GLU A 74 14.32 17.82 39.22
C GLU A 74 14.57 17.56 40.70
N GLY A 75 15.84 17.67 41.12
CA GLY A 75 16.19 17.51 42.53
C GLY A 75 17.67 17.71 42.78
N VAL A 76 18.07 17.41 44.01
CA VAL A 76 19.45 17.54 44.48
C VAL A 76 20.02 16.15 44.77
N VAL A 77 21.28 15.93 44.40
CA VAL A 77 22.03 14.74 44.81
C VAL A 77 22.80 15.09 46.09
N PRO A 78 22.41 14.54 47.27
CA PRO A 78 22.98 14.96 48.55
C PRO A 78 24.35 14.33 48.85
N GLU A 79 24.64 13.16 48.27
CA GLU A 79 25.86 12.40 48.52
C GLU A 79 26.62 12.13 47.22
N LYS A 80 27.94 11.96 47.31
CA LYS A 80 28.77 11.58 46.16
C LYS A 80 28.29 10.24 45.56
N PRO A 81 28.17 10.13 44.22
CA PRO A 81 27.80 8.88 43.56
C PRO A 81 28.79 7.75 43.86
N LYS A 82 28.28 6.54 44.12
CA LYS A 82 29.08 5.36 44.45
C LYS A 82 29.36 4.54 43.19
N LEU A 83 30.64 4.32 42.88
CA LEU A 83 31.08 3.39 41.83
C LEU A 83 31.23 1.98 42.39
N SER A 84 30.61 1.01 41.72
CA SER A 84 30.77 -0.42 41.99
C SER A 84 31.18 -1.13 40.70
N ARG A 85 31.98 -2.19 40.81
CA ARG A 85 32.36 -3.05 39.68
C ARG A 85 31.94 -4.48 40.01
N PHE A 86 31.13 -5.10 39.15
CA PHE A 86 30.70 -6.48 39.33
C PHE A 86 30.72 -7.20 37.98
N GLY A 87 31.43 -8.32 37.88
CA GLY A 87 31.54 -9.11 36.65
C GLY A 87 32.08 -8.34 35.43
N GLY A 88 33.01 -7.38 35.64
CA GLY A 88 33.57 -6.55 34.57
C GLY A 88 32.73 -5.33 34.17
N LEU A 89 31.49 -5.20 34.66
CA LEU A 89 30.63 -4.05 34.41
C LEU A 89 30.76 -2.99 35.51
N ALA A 90 31.06 -1.75 35.10
CA ALA A 90 31.04 -0.59 36.01
C ALA A 90 29.59 -0.12 36.23
N LYS A 91 29.23 0.16 37.48
CA LYS A 91 27.90 0.64 37.87
C LYS A 91 28.02 1.81 38.84
N VAL A 92 27.55 2.98 38.44
CA VAL A 92 27.47 4.17 39.28
C VAL A 92 26.06 4.28 39.84
N THR A 93 25.93 4.54 41.15
CA THR A 93 24.64 4.70 41.83
C THR A 93 24.60 6.00 42.63
N ALA A 94 23.48 6.70 42.58
CA ALA A 94 23.22 7.91 43.37
C ALA A 94 21.74 7.95 43.76
N VAL A 95 21.36 8.93 44.59
CA VAL A 95 19.96 9.16 44.96
C VAL A 95 19.64 10.63 44.69
N LEU A 96 18.56 10.89 43.96
CA LEU A 96 18.00 12.22 43.77
C LEU A 96 16.95 12.48 44.84
N HIS A 97 17.00 13.65 45.46
CA HIS A 97 16.04 14.10 46.47
C HIS A 97 15.32 15.36 45.99
N ASP A 98 14.00 15.37 46.10
CA ASP A 98 13.17 16.56 45.94
C ASP A 98 12.24 16.72 47.17
N LYS A 99 11.31 17.68 47.11
CA LYS A 99 10.34 17.91 48.19
C LYS A 99 9.32 16.76 48.35
N SER A 100 9.13 15.94 47.32
CA SER A 100 8.14 14.86 47.30
C SER A 100 8.72 13.54 47.81
N GLY A 101 10.01 13.29 47.63
CA GLY A 101 10.66 12.07 48.07
C GLY A 101 12.03 11.84 47.43
N LYS A 102 12.38 10.56 47.28
CA LYS A 102 13.68 10.12 46.76
C LYS A 102 13.54 9.17 45.58
N LEU A 103 14.43 9.30 44.60
CA LEU A 103 14.50 8.43 43.43
C LEU A 103 15.94 7.90 43.27
N SER A 104 16.08 6.58 43.11
CA SER A 104 17.40 5.98 42.91
C SER A 104 17.87 6.19 41.47
N LEU A 105 19.13 6.52 41.28
CA LEU A 105 19.76 6.74 39.99
C LEU A 105 20.81 5.65 39.74
N VAL A 106 20.86 5.12 38.52
CA VAL A 106 21.87 4.12 38.14
C VAL A 106 22.40 4.40 36.73
N TRP A 107 23.72 4.41 36.59
CA TRP A 107 24.39 4.38 35.29
C TRP A 107 25.21 3.11 35.12
N TYR A 108 25.01 2.42 34.00
CA TYR A 108 25.75 1.21 33.64
C TYR A 108 26.84 1.56 32.62
N ASN A 109 28.06 1.08 32.89
CA ASN A 109 29.26 1.30 32.10
C ASN A 109 29.64 2.78 31.88
N GLN A 110 29.28 3.67 32.80
CA GLN A 110 29.60 5.11 32.76
C GLN A 110 30.31 5.58 34.04
N PRO A 111 31.56 5.15 34.30
CA PRO A 111 32.28 5.47 35.53
C PRO A 111 32.57 6.97 35.69
N TRP A 112 32.65 7.74 34.59
CA TRP A 112 32.88 9.19 34.62
C TRP A 112 31.74 9.97 35.29
N MET A 113 30.56 9.38 35.43
CA MET A 113 29.41 10.04 36.06
C MET A 113 29.62 10.33 37.56
N CYS A 114 30.54 9.61 38.21
CA CYS A 114 30.98 9.94 39.57
C CYS A 114 31.63 11.32 39.69
N GLN A 115 32.19 11.86 38.60
CA GLN A 115 32.84 13.18 38.57
C GLN A 115 31.92 14.27 37.98
N GLN A 116 30.99 13.89 37.09
CA GLN A 116 30.15 14.87 36.37
C GLN A 116 28.86 15.27 37.10
N LEU A 117 28.45 14.53 38.14
CA LEU A 117 27.26 14.86 38.92
C LEU A 117 27.59 15.90 40.01
N PRO A 118 27.00 17.11 39.96
CA PRO A 118 27.19 18.09 41.02
C PRO A 118 26.46 17.63 42.28
N VAL A 119 27.14 17.74 43.43
CA VAL A 119 26.60 17.36 44.74
C VAL A 119 26.09 18.61 45.44
N GLY A 120 24.89 18.56 46.00
CA GLY A 120 24.28 19.68 46.73
C GLY A 120 23.64 20.75 45.84
N GLU A 121 23.73 20.64 44.52
CA GLU A 121 23.11 21.58 43.57
C GLU A 121 21.84 20.97 42.95
N PRO A 122 20.84 21.80 42.60
CA PRO A 122 19.69 21.37 41.85
C PRO A 122 20.09 20.98 40.42
N LEU A 123 19.59 19.83 39.95
CA LEU A 123 19.76 19.39 38.58
C LEU A 123 18.51 18.68 38.06
N MET A 124 18.31 18.76 36.74
CA MET A 124 17.27 18.01 36.05
C MET A 124 17.86 16.79 35.36
N LEU A 125 17.18 15.65 35.50
CA LEU A 125 17.56 14.37 34.94
C LEU A 125 16.41 13.77 34.15
N TYR A 126 16.68 13.37 32.91
CA TYR A 126 15.73 12.66 32.07
C TYR A 126 16.19 11.21 31.85
N GLY A 127 15.31 10.24 32.07
CA GLY A 127 15.65 8.84 31.87
C GLY A 127 14.47 7.90 32.03
N GLN A 128 14.73 6.59 31.88
CA GLN A 128 13.72 5.55 32.00
C GLN A 128 13.60 5.07 33.45
N VAL A 129 12.39 5.13 34.01
CA VAL A 129 12.08 4.57 35.33
C VAL A 129 11.76 3.09 35.19
N VAL A 130 12.53 2.26 35.88
CA VAL A 130 12.33 0.81 35.96
C VAL A 130 12.18 0.40 37.42
N ILE A 131 11.26 -0.53 37.69
CA ILE A 131 11.08 -1.12 39.01
C ILE A 131 12.03 -2.33 39.10
N LYS A 132 13.04 -2.27 39.98
CA LYS A 132 13.93 -3.39 40.30
C LYS A 132 13.89 -3.67 41.79
N ASN A 133 13.62 -4.92 42.18
CA ASN A 133 13.53 -5.35 43.59
C ASN A 133 12.62 -4.44 44.44
N ASN A 134 11.44 -4.12 43.92
CA ASN A 134 10.46 -3.21 44.53
C ASN A 134 10.99 -1.77 44.77
N ARG A 135 12.07 -1.36 44.09
CA ARG A 135 12.61 0.00 44.13
C ARG A 135 12.56 0.63 42.75
N ARG A 136 12.20 1.91 42.71
CA ARG A 136 12.16 2.73 41.49
C ARG A 136 13.55 3.26 41.20
N VAL A 137 14.03 2.97 40.00
CA VAL A 137 15.36 3.34 39.55
C VAL A 137 15.27 4.04 38.21
N LEU A 138 15.80 5.27 38.15
CA LEU A 138 16.03 5.99 36.91
C LEU A 138 17.33 5.49 36.28
N GLN A 139 17.24 4.88 35.10
CA GLN A 139 18.37 4.25 34.42
C GLN A 139 19.02 5.16 33.39
N ASN A 140 20.36 5.20 33.42
CA ASN A 140 21.24 6.00 32.57
C ASN A 140 20.72 7.43 32.31
N PRO A 141 20.25 8.17 33.34
CA PRO A 141 19.63 9.46 33.08
C PRO A 141 20.63 10.47 32.53
N GLN A 142 20.14 11.31 31.64
CA GLN A 142 20.88 12.40 31.02
C GLN A 142 20.53 13.71 31.73
N ARG A 143 21.54 14.55 31.96
CA ARG A 143 21.32 15.90 32.48
C ARG A 143 20.57 16.74 31.44
N VAL A 144 19.54 17.45 31.90
CA VAL A 144 18.76 18.39 31.11
C VAL A 144 19.03 19.79 31.67
N THR A 145 19.29 20.76 30.78
CA THR A 145 19.51 22.15 31.18
C THR A 145 18.21 22.91 31.25
N GLU A 146 17.31 22.70 30.28
CA GLU A 146 16.04 23.40 30.15
C GLU A 146 14.94 22.43 29.69
N PRO A 147 13.73 22.50 30.28
CA PRO A 147 12.59 21.71 29.84
C PRO A 147 12.24 22.07 28.39
N SER A 148 12.19 21.07 27.52
CA SER A 148 11.97 21.27 26.09
C SER A 148 11.58 19.96 25.42
N ILE A 149 10.92 20.06 24.28
CA ILE A 149 10.64 18.92 23.44
C ILE A 149 11.90 18.63 22.62
N GLN A 150 12.47 17.43 22.75
CA GLN A 150 13.73 17.07 22.13
C GLN A 150 13.50 16.21 20.87
N PRO A 151 13.96 16.66 19.68
CA PRO A 151 13.88 15.85 18.47
C PRO A 151 14.86 14.68 18.51
N VAL A 152 14.42 13.54 17.99
CA VAL A 152 15.22 12.34 17.78
C VAL A 152 15.27 12.00 16.30
N TYR A 153 16.48 12.06 15.73
CA TYR A 153 16.75 11.77 14.32
C TYR A 153 17.19 10.33 14.12
N LYS A 154 16.99 9.81 12.90
CA LYS A 154 17.60 8.53 12.48
C LYS A 154 19.12 8.66 12.51
N ALA A 155 19.81 7.66 13.06
CA ALA A 155 21.24 7.69 13.21
C ALA A 155 21.95 7.77 11.85
N VAL A 156 22.88 8.71 11.72
CA VAL A 156 23.73 8.84 10.53
C VAL A 156 25.09 8.26 10.85
N LYS A 157 25.54 7.29 10.06
CA LYS A 157 26.83 6.63 10.24
C LYS A 157 27.94 7.70 10.25
N GLY A 158 28.81 7.67 11.25
CA GLY A 158 29.91 8.64 11.38
C GLY A 158 29.53 10.01 11.97
N ILE A 159 28.24 10.26 12.27
CA ILE A 159 27.78 11.52 12.88
C ILE A 159 27.04 11.22 14.21
N PRO A 160 27.61 11.62 15.36
CA PRO A 160 26.91 11.51 16.64
C PRO A 160 25.61 12.33 16.67
N ALA A 161 24.57 11.81 17.32
CA ALA A 161 23.25 12.45 17.37
C ALA A 161 23.28 13.89 17.93
N LYS A 162 24.14 14.16 18.93
CA LYS A 162 24.34 15.51 19.47
C LYS A 162 24.87 16.46 18.40
N THR A 163 25.91 16.04 17.68
CA THR A 163 26.51 16.84 16.61
C THR A 163 25.53 17.05 15.45
N PHE A 164 24.73 16.04 15.09
CA PHE A 164 23.69 16.19 14.08
C PHE A 164 22.65 17.26 14.48
N ARG A 165 22.26 17.30 15.77
CA ARG A 165 21.35 18.31 16.30
C ARG A 165 21.95 19.72 16.23
N GLU A 166 23.24 19.86 16.58
CA GLU A 166 23.96 21.14 16.47
C GLU A 166 24.05 21.62 15.01
N MET A 167 24.32 20.70 14.07
CA MET A 167 24.28 21.01 12.63
C MET A 167 22.90 21.49 12.19
N MET A 168 21.83 20.85 12.67
CA MET A 168 20.46 21.24 12.35
C MET A 168 20.11 22.63 12.89
N GLN A 169 20.52 22.95 14.12
CA GLN A 169 20.34 24.29 14.68
C GLN A 169 21.06 25.35 13.84
N ALA A 170 22.29 25.05 13.40
CA ALA A 170 23.04 25.93 12.51
C ALA A 170 22.37 26.06 11.13
N ALA A 171 21.79 24.99 10.59
CA ALA A 171 21.06 25.04 9.32
C ALA A 171 19.78 25.88 9.41
N LEU A 172 19.08 25.83 10.54
CA LEU A 172 17.83 26.58 10.74
C LEU A 172 18.00 28.09 10.77
N THR A 173 19.20 28.63 10.97
CA THR A 173 19.42 30.08 10.85
C THR A 173 19.28 30.57 9.41
N GLN A 174 19.37 29.66 8.43
CA GLN A 174 19.31 29.92 7.00
C GLN A 174 18.01 29.41 6.35
N VAL A 175 17.00 29.03 7.16
CA VAL A 175 15.75 28.45 6.63
C VAL A 175 14.95 29.42 5.77
N ASP A 176 14.99 30.72 6.08
CA ASP A 176 14.23 31.74 5.34
C ASP A 176 14.77 31.90 3.90
N ASP A 177 16.08 31.72 3.70
CA ASP A 177 16.72 31.78 2.38
C ASP A 177 16.62 30.45 1.62
N CYS A 178 16.73 29.31 2.32
CA CYS A 178 16.80 28.00 1.68
C CYS A 178 15.45 27.29 1.51
N CYS A 179 14.41 27.74 2.22
CA CYS A 179 13.08 27.14 2.18
C CYS A 179 12.00 28.23 2.00
N PRO A 180 11.97 28.91 0.85
CA PRO A 180 10.95 29.91 0.56
C PRO A 180 9.56 29.29 0.58
N GLU A 181 8.55 30.13 0.77
CA GLU A 181 7.16 29.71 0.74
C GLU A 181 6.78 29.12 -0.62
N THR A 182 6.18 27.93 -0.59
CA THR A 182 5.82 27.12 -1.76
C THR A 182 4.35 27.20 -2.10
N LEU A 183 3.50 27.51 -1.12
CA LEU A 183 2.06 27.57 -1.29
C LEU A 183 1.58 29.02 -1.45
N PRO A 184 0.69 29.31 -2.42
CA PRO A 184 0.05 30.61 -2.54
C PRO A 184 -0.61 31.06 -1.23
N ARG A 185 -0.51 32.36 -0.92
CA ARG A 185 -1.05 32.93 0.33
C ARG A 185 -2.53 32.61 0.52
N SER A 186 -3.33 32.72 -0.53
CA SER A 186 -4.76 32.40 -0.56
C SER A 186 -5.04 30.94 -0.22
N LEU A 187 -4.24 30.00 -0.72
CA LEU A 187 -4.35 28.59 -0.41
C LEU A 187 -4.03 28.34 1.08
N ARG A 188 -2.96 28.96 1.59
CA ARG A 188 -2.61 28.85 3.01
C ARG A 188 -3.70 29.34 3.94
N LEU A 189 -4.29 30.51 3.65
CA LEU A 189 -5.36 31.08 4.46
C LEU A 189 -6.63 30.21 4.45
N ARG A 190 -6.98 29.61 3.30
CA ARG A 190 -8.17 28.74 3.19
C ARG A 190 -8.05 27.43 3.99
N HIS A 191 -6.84 26.89 4.08
CA HIS A 191 -6.56 25.63 4.77
C HIS A 191 -5.92 25.83 6.15
N GLU A 192 -5.93 27.08 6.68
CA GLU A 192 -5.36 27.44 7.99
C GLU A 192 -3.91 26.97 8.18
N LEU A 193 -3.13 27.06 7.11
CA LEU A 193 -1.77 26.57 7.04
C LEU A 193 -0.77 27.63 7.50
N CYS A 194 0.10 27.27 8.45
CA CYS A 194 1.20 28.13 8.88
C CYS A 194 2.25 28.32 7.77
N GLU A 195 3.14 29.30 7.95
CA GLU A 195 4.21 29.56 6.99
C GLU A 195 5.25 28.43 6.99
N ARG A 196 5.85 28.18 5.82
CA ARG A 196 6.77 27.05 5.65
C ARG A 196 8.00 27.12 6.57
N ASN A 197 8.58 28.30 6.73
CA ASN A 197 9.72 28.54 7.62
C ASN A 197 9.36 28.22 9.08
N PHE A 198 8.20 28.66 9.56
CA PHE A 198 7.68 28.33 10.89
C PHE A 198 7.51 26.82 11.03
N ALA A 199 6.89 26.16 10.05
CA ALA A 199 6.67 24.72 10.07
C ALA A 199 7.98 23.94 10.16
N ILE A 200 9.01 24.29 9.39
CA ILE A 200 10.32 23.64 9.45
C ILE A 200 10.97 23.84 10.83
N ARG A 201 10.99 25.09 11.35
CA ARG A 201 11.56 25.40 12.67
C ARG A 201 10.90 24.56 13.77
N GLN A 202 9.57 24.54 13.81
CA GLN A 202 8.80 23.84 14.84
C GLN A 202 8.79 22.32 14.62
N ALA A 203 8.96 21.83 13.39
CA ALA A 203 9.18 20.41 13.15
C ALA A 203 10.53 19.95 13.74
N HIS A 204 11.58 20.76 13.66
CA HIS A 204 12.88 20.38 14.25
C HIS A 204 12.96 20.64 15.75
N PHE A 205 12.58 21.83 16.21
CA PHE A 205 12.68 22.25 17.60
C PHE A 205 11.36 22.92 18.02
N PRO A 206 10.33 22.12 18.33
CA PRO A 206 9.04 22.66 18.71
C PRO A 206 9.10 23.32 20.09
N GLU A 207 8.54 24.52 20.17
CA GLU A 207 8.33 25.23 21.43
C GLU A 207 7.20 24.59 22.25
N THR A 208 6.15 24.12 21.57
CA THR A 208 4.98 23.49 22.17
C THR A 208 4.51 22.30 21.33
N LEU A 209 3.75 21.38 21.95
CA LEU A 209 3.12 20.28 21.23
C LEU A 209 2.11 20.78 20.16
N GLU A 210 1.44 21.90 20.41
CA GLU A 210 0.53 22.51 19.44
C GLU A 210 1.29 23.08 18.23
N HIS A 211 2.42 23.74 18.44
CA HIS A 211 3.27 24.20 17.32
C HIS A 211 3.80 23.03 16.49
N LEU A 212 4.20 21.92 17.15
CA LEU A 212 4.58 20.70 16.45
C LEU A 212 3.42 20.14 15.61
N ARG A 213 2.20 20.17 16.15
CA ARG A 213 0.99 19.72 15.45
C ARG A 213 0.71 20.57 14.21
N LEU A 214 0.78 21.90 14.33
CA LEU A 214 0.60 22.82 13.20
C LEU A 214 1.68 22.63 12.13
N ALA A 215 2.95 22.46 12.53
CA ALA A 215 4.06 22.17 11.63
C ALA A 215 3.86 20.86 10.87
N ARG A 216 3.47 19.79 11.59
CA ARG A 216 3.12 18.49 11.00
C ARG A 216 2.03 18.64 9.95
N HIS A 217 0.92 19.30 10.32
CA HIS A 217 -0.20 19.53 9.42
C HIS A 217 0.22 20.26 8.14
N ARG A 218 0.97 21.36 8.27
CA ARG A 218 1.46 22.17 7.14
C ARG A 218 2.37 21.40 6.20
N LEU A 219 3.37 20.70 6.73
CA LEU A 219 4.34 19.95 5.92
C LEU A 219 3.64 18.76 5.25
N ALA A 220 2.71 18.12 5.96
CA ALA A 220 1.99 16.99 5.44
C ALA A 220 1.01 17.35 4.33
N PHE A 221 0.23 18.40 4.53
CA PHE A 221 -0.67 18.90 3.52
C PHE A 221 0.08 19.28 2.24
N GLU A 222 1.19 20.03 2.35
CA GLU A 222 2.00 20.42 1.20
C GLU A 222 2.51 19.21 0.43
N GLN A 223 3.06 18.21 1.12
CA GLN A 223 3.58 17.02 0.46
C GLN A 223 2.50 16.27 -0.30
N MET A 224 1.32 16.09 0.33
CA MET A 224 0.18 15.45 -0.32
C MET A 224 -0.32 16.27 -1.52
N LEU A 225 -0.34 17.60 -1.41
CA LEU A 225 -0.74 18.49 -2.49
C LEU A 225 0.24 18.42 -3.68
N MET A 226 1.54 18.52 -3.42
CA MET A 226 2.58 18.41 -4.45
C MET A 226 2.51 17.05 -5.14
N TYR A 227 2.24 16.00 -4.38
CA TYR A 227 2.06 14.66 -4.92
C TYR A 227 0.84 14.55 -5.85
N GLN A 228 -0.32 15.09 -5.45
CA GLN A 228 -1.54 15.13 -6.29
C GLN A 228 -1.35 15.99 -7.55
N ALA A 229 -0.56 17.06 -7.47
CA ALA A 229 -0.19 17.89 -8.61
C ALA A 229 0.74 17.14 -9.57
N ALA A 230 1.78 16.47 -9.06
CA ALA A 230 2.69 15.63 -9.86
C ALA A 230 1.94 14.53 -10.63
N ILE A 231 1.02 13.82 -9.95
CA ILE A 231 0.13 12.85 -10.60
C ILE A 231 -0.69 13.50 -11.73
N GLY A 232 -1.21 14.70 -11.49
CA GLY A 232 -1.93 15.47 -12.49
C GLY A 232 -1.14 15.73 -13.76
N LEU A 233 0.10 16.17 -13.57
CA LEU A 233 1.02 16.45 -14.66
C LEU A 233 1.33 15.19 -15.45
N MET A 234 1.57 14.06 -14.77
CA MET A 234 1.76 12.76 -15.42
C MET A 234 0.54 12.35 -16.26
N ARG A 235 -0.68 12.55 -15.74
CA ARG A 235 -1.92 12.29 -16.50
C ARG A 235 -2.11 13.24 -17.68
N SER A 236 -1.61 14.47 -17.59
CA SER A 236 -1.72 15.46 -18.66
C SER A 236 -0.75 15.18 -19.82
N GLN A 237 0.34 14.46 -19.55
CA GLN A 237 1.34 14.01 -20.53
C GLN A 237 0.97 12.68 -21.21
N ARG A 238 -0.27 12.18 -21.03
CA ARG A 238 -0.72 10.94 -21.67
C ARG A 238 -0.72 11.07 -23.19
N GLU A 239 -0.38 9.96 -23.84
CA GLU A 239 -0.42 9.83 -25.29
C GLU A 239 -1.85 10.03 -25.83
N ASP A 240 -1.92 10.53 -27.07
CA ASP A 240 -3.17 10.62 -27.80
C ASP A 240 -3.80 9.23 -27.95
N GLY A 241 -5.12 9.16 -27.94
CA GLY A 241 -5.88 7.92 -28.00
C GLY A 241 -6.81 7.84 -29.21
N PHE A 242 -7.42 6.67 -29.37
CA PHE A 242 -8.47 6.48 -30.38
C PHE A 242 -9.83 6.92 -29.84
N ALA A 243 -10.31 8.10 -30.22
CA ALA A 243 -11.70 8.47 -29.92
C ALA A 243 -12.67 7.49 -30.61
N LEU A 244 -13.36 6.66 -29.83
CA LEU A 244 -14.29 5.67 -30.33
C LEU A 244 -15.66 6.33 -30.58
N PRO A 245 -16.26 6.17 -31.78
CA PRO A 245 -17.54 6.76 -32.14
C PRO A 245 -18.71 5.96 -31.54
N LEU A 246 -18.83 5.99 -30.21
CA LEU A 246 -19.89 5.32 -29.47
C LEU A 246 -21.17 6.17 -29.44
N SER A 247 -22.34 5.54 -29.50
CA SER A 247 -23.62 6.22 -29.29
C SER A 247 -23.82 6.60 -27.82
N ASP A 248 -24.78 7.49 -27.54
CA ASP A 248 -25.13 7.84 -26.15
C ASP A 248 -25.97 6.77 -25.45
N ALA A 249 -26.59 5.85 -26.19
CA ALA A 249 -27.37 4.71 -25.68
C ALA A 249 -26.58 3.38 -25.66
N ALA A 250 -25.25 3.48 -25.74
CA ALA A 250 -24.36 2.32 -25.89
C ALA A 250 -24.35 1.41 -24.63
N ASP A 251 -24.48 2.01 -23.46
CA ASP A 251 -24.62 1.33 -22.17
C ASP A 251 -25.92 0.55 -22.07
N ASP A 252 -27.07 1.17 -22.37
CA ASP A 252 -28.39 0.53 -22.34
C ASP A 252 -28.47 -0.63 -23.33
N ALA A 253 -27.90 -0.46 -24.52
CA ALA A 253 -27.81 -1.51 -25.53
C ALA A 253 -27.03 -2.73 -25.03
N PHE A 254 -25.93 -2.52 -24.30
CA PHE A 254 -25.16 -3.61 -23.68
C PHE A 254 -25.93 -4.26 -22.53
N TRP A 255 -26.41 -3.48 -21.57
CA TRP A 255 -27.09 -4.01 -20.37
C TRP A 255 -28.38 -4.77 -20.70
N SER A 256 -29.09 -4.38 -21.77
CA SER A 256 -30.30 -5.07 -22.22
C SER A 256 -30.06 -6.52 -22.69
N GLN A 257 -28.83 -6.87 -23.04
CA GLN A 257 -28.45 -8.22 -23.48
C GLN A 257 -27.91 -9.09 -22.34
N MET A 258 -27.76 -8.53 -21.14
CA MET A 258 -27.22 -9.25 -19.99
C MET A 258 -28.31 -10.07 -19.30
N PRO A 259 -27.98 -11.27 -18.78
CA PRO A 259 -28.95 -12.11 -18.07
C PRO A 259 -29.26 -11.62 -16.64
N PHE A 260 -28.82 -10.42 -16.27
CA PHE A 260 -28.98 -9.83 -14.94
C PHE A 260 -29.11 -8.31 -15.03
N VAL A 261 -29.69 -7.71 -13.99
CA VAL A 261 -29.80 -6.25 -13.86
C VAL A 261 -28.51 -5.71 -13.23
N PRO A 262 -27.85 -4.70 -13.85
CA PRO A 262 -26.68 -4.08 -13.26
C PRO A 262 -27.01 -3.30 -11.99
N THR A 263 -26.03 -3.25 -11.08
CA THR A 263 -26.02 -2.33 -9.93
C THR A 263 -25.84 -0.88 -10.38
N ASN A 264 -26.18 0.10 -9.53
CA ASN A 264 -25.94 1.52 -9.84
C ASN A 264 -24.44 1.80 -9.95
N ALA A 265 -23.63 1.14 -9.11
CA ALA A 265 -22.17 1.22 -9.20
C ALA A 265 -21.65 0.72 -10.56
N GLN A 266 -22.18 -0.40 -11.08
CA GLN A 266 -21.80 -0.89 -12.40
C GLN A 266 -22.21 0.04 -13.53
N ARG A 267 -23.42 0.63 -13.49
CA ARG A 267 -23.86 1.62 -14.48
C ARG A 267 -22.93 2.84 -14.51
N ARG A 268 -22.72 3.46 -13.34
CA ARG A 268 -21.81 4.60 -13.19
C ARG A 268 -20.41 4.31 -13.72
N VAL A 269 -19.84 3.14 -13.40
CA VAL A 269 -18.48 2.81 -13.85
C VAL A 269 -18.44 2.54 -15.36
N LEU A 270 -19.47 1.94 -15.96
CA LEU A 270 -19.51 1.78 -17.42
C LEU A 270 -19.67 3.14 -18.12
N GLU A 271 -20.49 4.05 -17.60
CA GLU A 271 -20.60 5.43 -18.11
C GLU A 271 -19.25 6.16 -18.05
N GLU A 272 -18.52 6.04 -16.93
CA GLU A 272 -17.15 6.59 -16.79
C GLU A 272 -16.19 6.01 -17.85
N ILE A 273 -16.29 4.71 -18.14
CA ILE A 273 -15.48 4.06 -19.19
C ILE A 273 -15.88 4.59 -20.58
N ILE A 274 -17.18 4.64 -20.90
CA ILE A 274 -17.68 5.12 -22.20
C ILE A 274 -17.23 6.57 -22.45
N HIS A 275 -17.31 7.42 -21.43
CA HIS A 275 -16.88 8.79 -21.49
C HIS A 275 -15.40 8.92 -21.87
N ASP A 276 -14.54 8.07 -21.31
CA ASP A 276 -13.12 8.06 -21.65
C ASP A 276 -12.84 7.44 -23.02
N LEU A 277 -13.58 6.40 -23.42
CA LEU A 277 -13.48 5.78 -24.76
C LEU A 277 -13.85 6.76 -25.89
N LYS A 278 -14.73 7.73 -25.62
CA LYS A 278 -15.12 8.77 -26.59
C LYS A 278 -14.08 9.87 -26.76
N ARG A 279 -13.06 9.96 -25.90
CA ARG A 279 -12.07 11.06 -25.89
C ARG A 279 -10.88 10.77 -26.82
N ASP A 280 -10.22 11.83 -27.24
CA ASP A 280 -9.00 11.83 -28.06
C ASP A 280 -7.73 11.49 -27.26
N ARG A 281 -7.85 11.02 -26.03
CA ARG A 281 -6.74 10.63 -25.14
C ARG A 281 -6.86 9.17 -24.74
N ALA A 282 -5.73 8.49 -24.64
CA ALA A 282 -5.73 7.10 -24.21
C ALA A 282 -6.22 6.98 -22.75
N MET A 283 -7.41 6.41 -22.57
CA MET A 283 -7.92 5.96 -21.26
C MET A 283 -6.86 5.09 -20.56
N SER A 284 -6.64 5.36 -19.28
CA SER A 284 -5.84 4.50 -18.40
C SER A 284 -6.55 4.43 -17.06
N ARG A 285 -7.37 3.38 -16.86
CA ARG A 285 -8.35 3.32 -15.76
C ARG A 285 -8.24 2.04 -14.95
N LEU A 286 -8.20 2.16 -13.62
CA LEU A 286 -8.30 1.08 -12.66
C LEU A 286 -9.74 0.94 -12.16
N VAL A 287 -10.39 -0.17 -12.49
CA VAL A 287 -11.66 -0.59 -11.90
C VAL A 287 -11.36 -1.48 -10.70
N GLN A 288 -11.62 -0.96 -9.52
CA GLN A 288 -11.51 -1.70 -8.27
C GLN A 288 -12.87 -1.96 -7.66
N GLY A 289 -12.97 -3.07 -6.95
CA GLY A 289 -14.18 -3.46 -6.26
C GLY A 289 -13.99 -4.81 -5.60
N ASP A 290 -14.91 -5.19 -4.72
CA ASP A 290 -14.80 -6.44 -3.99
C ASP A 290 -14.84 -7.67 -4.92
N VAL A 291 -14.33 -8.82 -4.46
CA VAL A 291 -14.39 -10.08 -5.18
C VAL A 291 -15.86 -10.41 -5.47
N GLY A 292 -16.22 -10.53 -6.75
CA GLY A 292 -17.58 -10.85 -7.18
C GLY A 292 -18.54 -9.65 -7.26
N CYS A 293 -18.06 -8.41 -7.26
CA CYS A 293 -18.89 -7.23 -7.57
C CYS A 293 -19.19 -7.06 -9.08
N GLY A 294 -18.80 -8.02 -9.92
CA GLY A 294 -19.08 -8.02 -11.36
C GLY A 294 -18.13 -7.18 -12.22
N LYS A 295 -16.88 -6.96 -11.79
CA LYS A 295 -15.84 -6.26 -12.60
C LYS A 295 -15.70 -6.83 -14.01
N THR A 296 -15.75 -8.16 -14.14
CA THR A 296 -15.67 -8.85 -15.45
C THR A 296 -16.78 -8.41 -16.41
N ALA A 297 -17.99 -8.13 -15.91
CA ALA A 297 -19.07 -7.62 -16.75
C ALA A 297 -18.77 -6.22 -17.30
N LEU A 298 -18.10 -5.37 -16.52
CA LEU A 298 -17.66 -4.04 -16.97
C LEU A 298 -16.57 -4.15 -18.04
N ALA A 299 -15.61 -5.08 -17.85
CA ALA A 299 -14.60 -5.37 -18.88
C ALA A 299 -15.22 -5.89 -20.17
N PHE A 300 -16.20 -6.79 -20.09
CA PHE A 300 -16.90 -7.30 -21.27
C PHE A 300 -17.75 -6.21 -21.94
N GLY A 301 -18.35 -5.29 -21.19
CA GLY A 301 -19.01 -4.11 -21.73
C GLY A 301 -18.04 -3.23 -22.51
N ALA A 302 -16.88 -2.91 -21.93
CA ALA A 302 -15.84 -2.15 -22.62
C ALA A 302 -15.37 -2.84 -23.91
N ILE A 303 -15.12 -4.16 -23.86
CA ILE A 303 -14.75 -4.98 -25.03
C ILE A 303 -15.85 -4.95 -26.09
N ALA A 304 -17.11 -5.15 -25.69
CA ALA A 304 -18.24 -5.17 -26.62
C ALA A 304 -18.38 -3.86 -27.38
N LEU A 305 -18.26 -2.74 -26.68
CA LEU A 305 -18.35 -1.41 -27.25
C LEU A 305 -17.19 -1.11 -28.20
N THR A 306 -15.95 -1.45 -27.80
CA THR A 306 -14.77 -1.30 -28.68
C THR A 306 -14.87 -2.16 -29.93
N CYS A 307 -15.29 -3.42 -29.80
CA CYS A 307 -15.44 -4.32 -30.94
C CYS A 307 -16.60 -3.93 -31.86
N GLY A 308 -17.69 -3.39 -31.31
CA GLY A 308 -18.85 -2.92 -32.06
C GLY A 308 -18.54 -1.78 -33.04
N VAL A 309 -17.50 -0.98 -32.78
CA VAL A 309 -17.03 0.10 -33.68
C VAL A 309 -15.86 -0.34 -34.58
N GLY A 310 -15.59 -1.64 -34.68
CA GLY A 310 -14.61 -2.21 -35.61
C GLY A 310 -13.16 -2.19 -35.12
N PHE A 311 -12.93 -2.00 -33.82
CA PHE A 311 -11.61 -2.18 -33.21
C PHE A 311 -11.49 -3.57 -32.58
N GLN A 312 -10.28 -3.99 -32.26
CA GLN A 312 -9.99 -5.21 -31.51
C GLN A 312 -9.77 -4.90 -30.04
N ALA A 313 -10.03 -5.88 -29.18
CA ALA A 313 -9.72 -5.81 -27.76
C ALA A 313 -8.95 -7.05 -27.30
N ALA A 314 -8.06 -6.86 -26.34
CA ALA A 314 -7.28 -7.95 -25.73
C ALA A 314 -7.47 -7.95 -24.21
N MET A 315 -7.75 -9.11 -23.62
CA MET A 315 -7.85 -9.29 -22.17
C MET A 315 -6.81 -10.28 -21.66
N MET A 316 -5.91 -9.80 -20.81
CA MET A 316 -4.84 -10.59 -20.21
C MET A 316 -5.20 -11.02 -18.78
N ALA A 317 -5.02 -12.30 -18.49
CA ALA A 317 -5.28 -12.93 -17.20
C ALA A 317 -4.03 -13.65 -16.64
N PRO A 318 -3.82 -13.69 -15.31
CA PRO A 318 -2.54 -14.07 -14.71
C PRO A 318 -2.20 -15.56 -14.88
N THR A 319 -3.20 -16.39 -15.18
CA THR A 319 -3.01 -17.82 -15.41
C THR A 319 -3.87 -18.31 -16.54
N GLU A 320 -3.47 -19.43 -17.13
CA GLU A 320 -4.20 -20.04 -18.24
C GLU A 320 -5.62 -20.48 -17.83
N ILE A 321 -5.81 -20.89 -16.57
CA ILE A 321 -7.12 -21.27 -16.04
C ILE A 321 -8.08 -20.07 -16.07
N LEU A 322 -7.63 -18.92 -15.56
CA LEU A 322 -8.42 -17.68 -15.61
C LEU A 322 -8.64 -17.19 -17.04
N ALA A 323 -7.63 -17.27 -17.91
CA ALA A 323 -7.76 -16.90 -19.32
C ALA A 323 -8.83 -17.75 -20.02
N ARG A 324 -8.85 -19.07 -19.78
CA ARG A 324 -9.89 -19.98 -20.30
C ARG A 324 -11.27 -19.64 -19.74
N GLN A 325 -11.39 -19.37 -18.44
CA GLN A 325 -12.67 -19.00 -17.83
C GLN A 325 -13.24 -17.70 -18.41
N HIS A 326 -12.39 -16.69 -18.58
CA HIS A 326 -12.78 -15.44 -19.23
C HIS A 326 -13.16 -15.66 -20.69
N TYR A 327 -12.39 -16.46 -21.43
CA TYR A 327 -12.72 -16.82 -22.81
C TYR A 327 -14.09 -17.49 -22.92
N GLU A 328 -14.37 -18.54 -22.15
CA GLU A 328 -15.66 -19.26 -22.22
C GLU A 328 -16.84 -18.35 -21.82
N SER A 329 -16.65 -17.53 -20.78
CA SER A 329 -17.68 -16.58 -20.33
C SER A 329 -17.93 -15.49 -21.36
N ALA A 330 -16.86 -14.96 -21.96
CA ALA A 330 -16.93 -13.95 -23.01
C ALA A 330 -17.54 -14.53 -24.28
N LYS A 331 -17.20 -15.76 -24.65
CA LYS A 331 -17.74 -16.45 -25.81
C LYS A 331 -19.26 -16.57 -25.73
N ALA A 332 -19.76 -17.04 -24.58
CA ALA A 332 -21.20 -17.18 -24.35
C ALA A 332 -21.97 -15.85 -24.40
N LEU A 333 -21.29 -14.72 -24.14
CA LEU A 333 -21.90 -13.40 -24.00
C LEU A 333 -21.73 -12.51 -25.24
N LEU A 334 -20.54 -12.52 -25.85
CA LEU A 334 -20.13 -11.62 -26.93
C LEU A 334 -20.34 -12.22 -28.33
N GLU A 335 -20.23 -13.54 -28.53
CA GLU A 335 -20.51 -14.15 -29.84
C GLU A 335 -21.97 -13.95 -30.31
N PRO A 336 -23.00 -14.02 -29.44
CA PRO A 336 -24.37 -13.64 -29.81
C PRO A 336 -24.50 -12.18 -30.28
N MET A 337 -23.60 -11.30 -29.86
CA MET A 337 -23.53 -9.90 -30.28
C MET A 337 -22.76 -9.73 -31.61
N GLY A 338 -22.31 -10.82 -32.23
CA GLY A 338 -21.52 -10.82 -33.46
C GLY A 338 -20.01 -10.61 -33.26
N ILE A 339 -19.52 -10.67 -32.03
CA ILE A 339 -18.10 -10.45 -31.72
C ILE A 339 -17.35 -11.78 -31.65
N ARG A 340 -16.40 -11.98 -32.56
CA ARG A 340 -15.60 -13.22 -32.60
C ARG A 340 -14.52 -13.22 -31.54
N CYS A 341 -14.55 -14.25 -30.68
CA CYS A 341 -13.64 -14.40 -29.55
C CYS A 341 -12.52 -15.43 -29.83
N GLY A 342 -11.30 -15.14 -29.42
CA GLY A 342 -10.14 -16.04 -29.51
C GLY A 342 -9.47 -16.28 -28.16
N LEU A 343 -8.80 -17.43 -28.02
CA LEU A 343 -7.98 -17.78 -26.85
C LEU A 343 -6.51 -17.86 -27.25
N LEU A 344 -5.61 -17.26 -26.48
CA LEU A 344 -4.16 -17.40 -26.66
C LEU A 344 -3.43 -17.61 -25.34
N ILE A 345 -2.95 -18.83 -25.11
CA ILE A 345 -2.24 -19.23 -23.89
C ILE A 345 -0.97 -20.05 -24.22
N GLY A 346 -0.09 -20.22 -23.23
CA GLY A 346 1.21 -20.86 -23.38
C GLY A 346 1.10 -22.32 -23.81
N SER A 347 0.16 -23.07 -23.23
CA SER A 347 -0.06 -24.51 -23.48
C SER A 347 -0.64 -24.88 -24.85
N MET A 348 -1.07 -23.91 -25.67
CA MET A 348 -1.67 -24.20 -26.98
C MET A 348 -0.67 -24.80 -27.97
N LYS A 349 -1.16 -25.67 -28.88
CA LYS A 349 -0.33 -26.25 -29.94
C LYS A 349 0.08 -25.18 -30.94
N VAL A 350 1.26 -25.36 -31.56
CA VAL A 350 1.81 -24.39 -32.53
C VAL A 350 0.84 -24.09 -33.68
N LYS A 351 0.12 -25.11 -34.17
CA LYS A 351 -0.88 -24.96 -35.24
C LYS A 351 -2.04 -24.05 -34.81
N GLU A 352 -2.52 -24.20 -33.58
CA GLU A 352 -3.62 -23.39 -33.02
C GLU A 352 -3.17 -21.94 -32.81
N LYS A 353 -1.97 -21.73 -32.26
CA LYS A 353 -1.39 -20.38 -32.10
C LYS A 353 -1.26 -19.65 -33.45
N ARG A 354 -0.76 -20.33 -34.49
CA ARG A 354 -0.64 -19.75 -35.83
C ARG A 354 -1.98 -19.33 -36.43
N ALA A 355 -3.04 -20.11 -36.21
CA ALA A 355 -4.38 -19.75 -36.66
C ALA A 355 -4.90 -18.49 -35.94
N ILE A 356 -4.67 -18.38 -34.64
CA ILE A 356 -5.03 -17.18 -33.88
C ILE A 356 -4.22 -15.96 -34.35
N TYR A 357 -2.91 -16.10 -34.58
CA TYR A 357 -2.08 -14.99 -35.07
C TYR A 357 -2.59 -14.45 -36.41
N ALA A 358 -2.87 -15.33 -37.38
CA ALA A 358 -3.45 -14.93 -38.66
C ALA A 358 -4.80 -14.24 -38.47
N SER A 359 -5.68 -14.78 -37.61
CA SER A 359 -6.99 -14.18 -37.36
C SER A 359 -6.94 -12.79 -36.69
N LEU A 360 -5.90 -12.52 -35.90
CA LEU A 360 -5.69 -11.22 -35.25
C LEU A 360 -5.16 -10.18 -36.25
N GLU A 361 -4.24 -10.59 -37.11
CA GLU A 361 -3.65 -9.74 -38.15
C GLU A 361 -4.67 -9.40 -39.26
N GLU A 362 -5.53 -10.36 -39.61
CA GLU A 362 -6.65 -10.17 -40.55
C GLU A 362 -7.85 -9.42 -39.94
N GLY A 363 -7.89 -9.26 -38.61
CA GLY A 363 -9.01 -8.62 -37.90
C GLY A 363 -10.27 -9.47 -37.79
N THR A 364 -10.22 -10.76 -38.15
CA THR A 364 -11.38 -11.67 -38.02
C THR A 364 -11.66 -12.03 -36.56
N CYS A 365 -10.62 -12.15 -35.73
CA CYS A 365 -10.75 -12.24 -34.28
C CYS A 365 -10.84 -10.83 -33.69
N GLN A 366 -11.97 -10.49 -33.05
CA GLN A 366 -12.20 -9.14 -32.52
C GLN A 366 -11.82 -9.02 -31.05
N ALA A 367 -12.09 -10.03 -30.24
CA ALA A 367 -11.74 -10.06 -28.83
C ALA A 367 -10.84 -11.26 -28.52
N VAL A 368 -9.65 -11.04 -27.95
CA VAL A 368 -8.74 -12.12 -27.59
C VAL A 368 -8.49 -12.18 -26.09
N PHE A 369 -8.52 -13.39 -25.53
CA PHE A 369 -8.33 -13.66 -24.11
C PHE A 369 -7.09 -14.53 -23.94
N GLY A 370 -6.24 -14.23 -22.97
CA GLY A 370 -4.97 -14.94 -22.88
C GLY A 370 -4.12 -14.62 -21.68
N THR A 371 -2.94 -15.23 -21.63
CA THR A 371 -1.90 -14.89 -20.65
C THR A 371 -0.88 -13.92 -21.26
N HIS A 372 0.32 -13.85 -20.70
CA HIS A 372 1.47 -13.15 -21.30
C HIS A 372 1.79 -13.63 -22.75
N ALA A 373 1.18 -14.72 -23.23
CA ALA A 373 1.25 -15.09 -24.64
C ALA A 373 0.74 -13.97 -25.59
N LEU A 374 -0.21 -13.14 -25.14
CA LEU A 374 -0.75 -11.99 -25.90
C LEU A 374 0.28 -10.91 -26.24
N ILE A 375 1.38 -10.86 -25.49
CA ILE A 375 2.44 -9.84 -25.63
C ILE A 375 3.69 -10.37 -26.31
N SER A 376 3.65 -11.62 -26.81
CA SER A 376 4.78 -12.22 -27.51
C SER A 376 5.06 -11.52 -28.84
N ASP A 377 6.32 -11.51 -29.28
CA ASP A 377 6.75 -10.75 -30.46
C ASP A 377 5.93 -11.05 -31.71
N GLY A 378 5.60 -12.33 -31.96
CA GLY A 378 4.83 -12.76 -33.14
C GLY A 378 3.32 -12.47 -33.13
N VAL A 379 2.79 -11.74 -32.13
CA VAL A 379 1.38 -11.32 -32.10
C VAL A 379 1.26 -9.92 -32.70
N HIS A 380 0.52 -9.82 -33.81
CA HIS A 380 0.20 -8.58 -34.50
C HIS A 380 -1.33 -8.40 -34.55
N TYR A 381 -1.79 -7.21 -34.21
CA TYR A 381 -3.21 -6.85 -34.23
C TYR A 381 -3.48 -5.99 -35.45
N HIS A 382 -4.63 -6.19 -36.09
CA HIS A 382 -5.10 -5.33 -37.16
C HIS A 382 -5.41 -3.91 -36.65
N LYS A 383 -6.17 -3.80 -35.55
CA LYS A 383 -6.61 -2.50 -35.01
C LYS A 383 -6.95 -2.59 -33.51
N LEU A 384 -5.95 -2.77 -32.66
CA LEU A 384 -6.14 -2.86 -31.21
C LEU A 384 -6.58 -1.52 -30.61
N GLY A 385 -7.79 -1.45 -30.06
CA GLY A 385 -8.36 -0.25 -29.45
C GLY A 385 -8.47 -0.29 -27.93
N LEU A 386 -8.50 -1.50 -27.33
CA LEU A 386 -8.66 -1.67 -25.88
C LEU A 386 -7.80 -2.85 -25.38
N VAL A 387 -7.14 -2.62 -24.25
CA VAL A 387 -6.39 -3.62 -23.49
C VAL A 387 -6.96 -3.70 -22.09
N VAL A 388 -7.37 -4.90 -21.68
CA VAL A 388 -7.85 -5.19 -20.33
C VAL A 388 -6.84 -6.07 -19.60
N THR A 389 -6.47 -5.72 -18.38
CA THR A 389 -5.64 -6.58 -17.51
C THR A 389 -6.39 -6.93 -16.24
N ASP A 390 -6.47 -8.22 -15.91
CA ASP A 390 -7.09 -8.73 -14.69
C ASP A 390 -6.03 -9.07 -13.63
N GLU A 391 -6.29 -8.76 -12.37
CA GLU A 391 -5.40 -8.97 -11.22
C GLU A 391 -3.99 -8.37 -11.41
N GLN A 392 -3.95 -7.04 -11.58
CA GLN A 392 -2.73 -6.26 -11.87
C GLN A 392 -1.50 -6.61 -11.03
N HIS A 393 -1.66 -6.94 -9.75
CA HIS A 393 -0.53 -7.16 -8.83
C HIS A 393 0.43 -8.30 -9.25
N ARG A 394 0.04 -9.16 -10.21
CA ARG A 394 0.91 -10.21 -10.77
C ARG A 394 1.59 -9.83 -12.09
N PHE A 395 1.21 -8.70 -12.68
CA PHE A 395 1.75 -8.22 -13.95
C PHE A 395 2.57 -6.96 -13.72
N GLY A 396 3.84 -6.98 -14.15
CA GLY A 396 4.69 -5.80 -14.01
C GLY A 396 4.28 -4.68 -14.98
N VAL A 397 4.55 -3.43 -14.61
CA VAL A 397 4.30 -2.22 -15.43
C VAL A 397 4.80 -2.37 -16.87
N ARG A 398 5.95 -3.04 -17.04
CA ARG A 398 6.57 -3.31 -18.35
C ARG A 398 5.69 -4.12 -19.31
N GLN A 399 4.88 -5.05 -18.81
CA GLN A 399 4.02 -5.88 -19.67
C GLN A 399 2.84 -5.09 -20.24
N ARG A 400 2.35 -4.09 -19.50
CA ARG A 400 1.31 -3.15 -19.95
C ARG A 400 1.84 -2.23 -21.05
N SER A 401 3.05 -1.70 -20.87
CA SER A 401 3.71 -0.86 -21.89
C SER A 401 3.86 -1.61 -23.22
N ILE A 402 4.23 -2.90 -23.20
CA ILE A 402 4.36 -3.71 -24.43
C ILE A 402 3.02 -3.85 -25.17
N LEU A 403 1.89 -3.97 -24.47
CA LEU A 403 0.56 -4.01 -25.09
C LEU A 403 0.16 -2.68 -25.70
N GLN A 404 0.50 -1.57 -25.04
CA GLN A 404 0.30 -0.23 -25.58
C GLN A 404 1.16 0.00 -26.83
N GLU A 405 2.43 -0.40 -26.79
CA GLU A 405 3.37 -0.37 -27.92
C GLU A 405 2.89 -1.21 -29.11
N LYS A 406 2.29 -2.38 -28.86
CA LYS A 406 1.74 -3.23 -29.94
C LYS A 406 0.45 -2.68 -30.57
N GLY A 407 -0.28 -1.83 -29.86
CA GLY A 407 -1.51 -1.19 -30.36
C GLY A 407 -1.31 0.23 -30.89
N LEU A 408 -0.07 0.74 -30.88
CA LEU A 408 0.27 2.08 -31.34
C LEU A 408 0.10 2.17 -32.87
N VAL A 409 -0.89 2.94 -33.31
CA VAL A 409 -1.11 3.27 -34.73
C VAL A 409 -1.16 4.78 -34.85
N ASP A 410 -0.35 5.37 -35.75
CA ASP A 410 -0.27 6.81 -35.98
C ASP A 410 -0.06 7.64 -34.69
N GLN A 411 0.82 7.16 -33.80
CA GLN A 411 1.11 7.75 -32.47
C GLN A 411 -0.07 7.76 -31.48
N ARG A 412 -1.15 7.03 -31.78
CA ARG A 412 -2.28 6.85 -30.87
C ARG A 412 -2.18 5.52 -30.15
N ALA A 413 -2.28 5.56 -28.82
CA ALA A 413 -2.24 4.37 -27.99
C ALA A 413 -3.64 3.76 -27.80
N PRO A 414 -3.73 2.43 -27.62
CA PRO A 414 -4.96 1.78 -27.23
C PRO A 414 -5.38 2.20 -25.81
N HIS A 415 -6.68 2.18 -25.55
CA HIS A 415 -7.23 2.36 -24.21
C HIS A 415 -6.80 1.23 -23.29
N VAL A 416 -6.53 1.55 -22.02
CA VAL A 416 -6.13 0.57 -21.00
C VAL A 416 -7.12 0.57 -19.84
N LEU A 417 -7.68 -0.61 -19.58
CA LEU A 417 -8.52 -0.91 -18.44
C LEU A 417 -7.83 -1.94 -17.57
N VAL A 418 -7.70 -1.64 -16.29
CA VAL A 418 -7.07 -2.52 -15.31
C VAL A 418 -8.11 -2.90 -14.27
N MET A 419 -8.17 -4.17 -13.90
CA MET A 419 -9.05 -4.67 -12.85
C MET A 419 -8.24 -5.20 -11.68
N SER A 420 -8.67 -4.87 -10.47
CA SER A 420 -8.11 -5.42 -9.25
C SER A 420 -9.19 -5.92 -8.32
N ALA A 421 -8.99 -7.14 -7.81
CA ALA A 421 -9.88 -7.72 -6.80
C ALA A 421 -9.44 -7.40 -5.37
N THR A 422 -8.24 -6.86 -5.15
CA THR A 422 -7.88 -6.26 -3.85
C THR A 422 -8.52 -4.87 -3.77
N PRO A 423 -9.55 -4.67 -2.93
CA PRO A 423 -10.01 -3.32 -2.63
C PRO A 423 -8.87 -2.61 -1.92
N ILE A 424 -8.32 -1.59 -2.56
CA ILE A 424 -7.30 -0.72 -1.97
C ILE A 424 -8.01 0.59 -1.64
N PRO A 425 -7.76 1.23 -0.48
CA PRO A 425 -8.33 2.55 -0.21
C PRO A 425 -8.06 3.47 -1.41
N ARG A 426 -9.08 4.18 -1.91
CA ARG A 426 -8.93 5.00 -3.13
C ARG A 426 -7.73 5.93 -3.06
N THR A 427 -7.49 6.49 -1.88
CA THR A 427 -6.33 7.32 -1.56
C THR A 427 -5.00 6.60 -1.79
N LEU A 428 -4.90 5.34 -1.37
CA LEU A 428 -3.75 4.49 -1.59
C LEU A 428 -3.62 4.03 -3.04
N ALA A 429 -4.73 3.76 -3.73
CA ALA A 429 -4.73 3.40 -5.15
C ALA A 429 -4.22 4.58 -6.02
N LEU A 430 -4.60 5.82 -5.68
CA LEU A 430 -4.06 7.02 -6.31
C LEU A 430 -2.56 7.21 -6.03
N ILE A 431 -2.04 6.68 -4.91
CA ILE A 431 -0.59 6.71 -4.63
C ILE A 431 0.15 5.62 -5.42
N LEU A 432 -0.35 4.38 -5.33
CA LEU A 432 0.31 3.21 -5.89
C LEU A 432 0.23 3.17 -7.42
N TYR A 433 -0.85 3.72 -7.98
CA TYR A 433 -1.16 3.66 -9.41
C TYR A 433 -1.48 5.05 -9.94
N GLY A 434 -0.70 6.05 -9.54
CA GLY A 434 -0.97 7.47 -9.80
C GLY A 434 -1.26 7.82 -11.26
N ASP A 435 -0.73 7.04 -12.20
CA ASP A 435 -1.00 7.12 -13.64
C ASP A 435 -2.42 6.69 -14.05
N LEU A 436 -3.18 5.97 -13.20
CA LEU A 436 -4.51 5.43 -13.48
C LEU A 436 -5.65 6.29 -12.89
N ASP A 437 -6.71 6.49 -13.67
CA ASP A 437 -7.98 6.98 -13.15
C ASP A 437 -8.70 5.86 -12.40
N VAL A 438 -9.23 6.13 -11.20
CA VAL A 438 -9.75 5.07 -10.32
C VAL A 438 -11.27 5.10 -10.28
N SER A 439 -11.89 4.01 -10.71
CA SER A 439 -13.32 3.72 -10.56
C SER A 439 -13.52 2.69 -9.45
N VAL A 440 -14.49 2.95 -8.57
CA VAL A 440 -14.86 2.05 -7.48
C VAL A 440 -16.22 1.43 -7.75
N VAL A 441 -16.30 0.10 -7.67
CA VAL A 441 -17.56 -0.67 -7.65
C VAL A 441 -17.81 -1.09 -6.20
N ASP A 442 -18.65 -0.30 -5.53
CA ASP A 442 -18.97 -0.36 -4.11
C ASP A 442 -20.30 -1.08 -3.80
N GLU A 443 -21.00 -1.59 -4.81
CA GLU A 443 -22.24 -2.35 -4.66
C GLU A 443 -22.03 -3.84 -5.02
N LEU A 444 -22.68 -4.73 -4.26
CA LEU A 444 -22.74 -6.15 -4.57
C LEU A 444 -23.95 -6.45 -5.46
N PRO A 445 -23.85 -7.40 -6.41
CA PRO A 445 -24.98 -7.81 -7.25
C PRO A 445 -26.16 -8.33 -6.41
N PRO A 446 -27.41 -8.12 -6.86
CA PRO A 446 -28.60 -8.63 -6.19
C PRO A 446 -28.57 -10.16 -6.08
N GLY A 447 -29.01 -10.69 -4.93
CA GLY A 447 -29.06 -12.14 -4.65
C GLY A 447 -27.83 -12.71 -3.93
N ARG A 448 -26.79 -11.91 -3.69
CA ARG A 448 -25.61 -12.36 -2.94
C ARG A 448 -25.78 -12.10 -1.44
N THR A 449 -25.73 -13.16 -0.64
CA THR A 449 -25.74 -13.06 0.83
C THR A 449 -24.32 -12.83 1.37
N PRO A 450 -24.11 -11.89 2.30
CA PRO A 450 -22.81 -11.70 2.96
C PRO A 450 -22.31 -12.98 3.65
N VAL A 451 -21.00 -13.23 3.59
CA VAL A 451 -20.40 -14.42 4.20
C VAL A 451 -20.33 -14.26 5.72
N GLN A 452 -20.93 -15.20 6.46
CA GLN A 452 -20.85 -15.19 7.92
C GLN A 452 -19.44 -15.59 8.37
N THR A 453 -18.71 -14.64 8.95
CA THR A 453 -17.31 -14.84 9.35
C THR A 453 -17.20 -15.01 10.86
N ARG A 454 -16.54 -16.07 11.34
CA ARG A 454 -16.35 -16.34 12.78
C ARG A 454 -14.92 -16.78 13.09
N ILE A 455 -14.39 -16.30 14.23
CA ILE A 455 -13.13 -16.80 14.81
C ILE A 455 -13.47 -18.05 15.62
N VAL A 456 -12.77 -19.15 15.34
CA VAL A 456 -12.93 -20.44 16.02
C VAL A 456 -11.65 -20.69 16.84
N PRO A 457 -11.75 -20.80 18.18
CA PRO A 457 -10.61 -21.19 19.00
C PRO A 457 -10.38 -22.71 18.89
N GLU A 458 -9.17 -23.17 19.23
CA GLU A 458 -8.74 -24.56 19.01
C GLU A 458 -9.67 -25.58 19.69
N GLU A 459 -10.26 -25.24 20.84
CA GLU A 459 -11.15 -26.16 21.57
C GLU A 459 -12.45 -26.47 20.80
N LYS A 460 -12.84 -25.61 19.86
CA LYS A 460 -14.06 -25.76 19.03
C LYS A 460 -13.76 -26.27 17.62
N ARG A 461 -12.53 -26.71 17.35
CA ARG A 461 -12.10 -27.23 16.05
C ARG A 461 -13.00 -28.38 15.57
N SER A 462 -13.31 -29.33 16.45
CA SER A 462 -14.09 -30.50 16.07
C SER A 462 -15.55 -30.17 15.71
N ASP A 463 -16.16 -29.24 16.45
CA ASP A 463 -17.51 -28.74 16.13
C ASP A 463 -17.56 -28.07 14.74
N MET A 464 -16.52 -27.32 14.38
CA MET A 464 -16.40 -26.66 13.08
C MET A 464 -16.31 -27.69 11.94
N TYR A 465 -15.49 -28.73 12.07
CA TYR A 465 -15.41 -29.79 11.06
C TYR A 465 -16.68 -30.66 11.01
N GLY A 466 -17.37 -30.84 12.14
CA GLY A 466 -18.72 -31.41 12.19
C GLY A 466 -19.72 -30.60 11.37
N PHE A 467 -19.69 -29.26 11.48
CA PHE A 467 -20.50 -28.37 10.65
C PHE A 467 -20.15 -28.50 9.16
N LEU A 468 -18.86 -28.53 8.81
CA LEU A 468 -18.43 -28.73 7.42
C LEU A 468 -19.01 -30.03 6.85
N ARG A 469 -18.94 -31.13 7.61
CA ARG A 469 -19.47 -32.43 7.17
C ARG A 469 -20.96 -32.37 6.87
N GLU A 470 -21.73 -31.65 7.67
CA GLU A 470 -23.16 -31.47 7.45
C GLU A 470 -23.45 -30.64 6.19
N GLN A 471 -22.65 -29.60 5.93
CA GLN A 471 -22.73 -28.83 4.69
C GLN A 471 -22.44 -29.69 3.46
N VAL A 472 -21.42 -30.56 3.54
CA VAL A 472 -21.09 -31.49 2.45
C VAL A 472 -22.19 -32.53 2.21
N ARG A 473 -22.84 -33.03 3.27
CA ARG A 473 -24.02 -33.93 3.12
C ARG A 473 -25.18 -33.28 2.38
N GLN A 474 -25.31 -31.95 2.47
CA GLN A 474 -26.29 -31.17 1.72
C GLN A 474 -25.87 -30.92 0.25
N GLY A 475 -24.80 -31.58 -0.21
CA GLY A 475 -24.27 -31.47 -1.57
C GLY A 475 -23.38 -30.25 -1.80
N ARG A 476 -22.92 -29.57 -0.75
CA ARG A 476 -22.08 -28.37 -0.85
C ARG A 476 -20.59 -28.73 -0.79
N GLN A 477 -19.74 -27.79 -1.19
CA GLN A 477 -18.29 -27.98 -1.17
C GLN A 477 -17.59 -27.01 -0.21
N ALA A 478 -16.38 -27.37 0.22
CA ALA A 478 -15.62 -26.59 1.20
C ALA A 478 -14.14 -26.41 0.83
N TYR A 479 -13.58 -25.28 1.25
CA TYR A 479 -12.15 -24.99 1.17
C TYR A 479 -11.50 -25.05 2.56
N VAL A 480 -10.31 -25.63 2.66
CA VAL A 480 -9.47 -25.62 3.86
C VAL A 480 -8.09 -25.06 3.48
N VAL A 481 -7.72 -23.91 4.02
CA VAL A 481 -6.51 -23.17 3.64
C VAL A 481 -5.49 -23.19 4.77
N CYS A 482 -4.27 -23.62 4.46
CA CYS A 482 -3.14 -23.70 5.38
C CYS A 482 -2.04 -22.70 5.00
N PRO A 483 -1.29 -22.13 5.97
CA PRO A 483 -0.26 -21.13 5.69
C PRO A 483 1.03 -21.70 5.08
N LEU A 484 1.37 -22.97 5.32
CA LEU A 484 2.64 -23.60 4.92
C LEU A 484 2.43 -24.91 4.13
N VAL A 485 3.35 -25.19 3.20
CA VAL A 485 3.34 -26.40 2.35
C VAL A 485 4.06 -27.57 3.00
N GLU A 486 5.15 -27.30 3.74
CA GLU A 486 6.02 -28.28 4.40
C GLU A 486 6.24 -27.91 5.88
N ASP A 487 6.53 -28.90 6.71
CA ASP A 487 6.83 -28.69 8.12
C ASP A 487 8.16 -27.93 8.23
N SER A 488 8.14 -26.72 8.79
CA SER A 488 9.36 -25.97 9.03
C SER A 488 9.90 -26.33 10.41
N GLU A 489 11.10 -26.93 10.48
CA GLU A 489 11.79 -27.21 11.75
C GLU A 489 11.98 -25.96 12.63
N ALA A 490 11.88 -24.76 12.04
CA ALA A 490 12.02 -23.48 12.74
C ALA A 490 10.74 -22.97 13.43
N ILE A 491 9.58 -23.59 13.20
CA ILE A 491 8.29 -23.06 13.66
C ILE A 491 7.49 -24.15 14.38
N GLU A 492 7.59 -24.17 15.71
CA GLU A 492 6.73 -25.00 16.56
C GLU A 492 5.24 -24.65 16.32
N ASN A 493 4.38 -25.68 16.22
CA ASN A 493 2.92 -25.62 16.15
C ASN A 493 2.25 -25.20 14.81
N VAL A 494 2.87 -25.44 13.65
CA VAL A 494 2.18 -25.28 12.34
C VAL A 494 2.21 -26.59 11.56
N ARG A 495 1.03 -27.10 11.19
CA ARG A 495 0.91 -28.27 10.32
C ARG A 495 1.04 -27.83 8.85
N SER A 496 1.85 -28.54 8.08
CA SER A 496 1.85 -28.42 6.62
C SER A 496 0.48 -28.72 6.01
N ALA A 497 0.19 -28.18 4.82
CA ALA A 497 -1.02 -28.52 4.07
C ALA A 497 -1.14 -30.04 3.82
N ARG A 498 -0.01 -30.72 3.64
CA ARG A 498 0.06 -32.17 3.44
C ARG A 498 -0.29 -32.94 4.72
N ALA A 499 0.33 -32.58 5.86
CA ALA A 499 -0.03 -33.15 7.16
C ALA A 499 -1.50 -32.88 7.53
N THR A 500 -2.00 -31.68 7.22
CA THR A 500 -3.41 -31.32 7.44
C THR A 500 -4.33 -32.15 6.56
N PHE A 501 -3.99 -32.34 5.28
CA PHE A 501 -4.73 -33.21 4.37
C PHE A 501 -4.79 -34.66 4.88
N GLU A 502 -3.66 -35.24 5.29
CA GLU A 502 -3.63 -36.61 5.80
C GLU A 502 -4.43 -36.76 7.10
N ALA A 503 -4.28 -35.83 8.04
CA ALA A 503 -5.00 -35.83 9.31
C ALA A 503 -6.52 -35.66 9.10
N LEU A 504 -6.95 -34.77 8.20
CA LEU A 504 -8.36 -34.56 7.92
C LEU A 504 -8.98 -35.74 7.17
N SER A 505 -8.27 -36.29 6.18
CA SER A 505 -8.75 -37.41 5.37
C SER A 505 -8.91 -38.70 6.18
N THR A 506 -8.05 -38.92 7.17
CA THR A 506 -8.11 -40.09 8.07
C THR A 506 -8.92 -39.86 9.34
N GLY A 507 -9.13 -38.61 9.75
CA GLY A 507 -9.82 -38.22 10.97
C GLY A 507 -11.19 -37.59 10.71
N GLU A 508 -11.29 -36.27 10.92
CA GLU A 508 -12.58 -35.54 11.00
C GLU A 508 -13.39 -35.55 9.69
N LEU A 509 -12.71 -35.66 8.54
CA LEU A 509 -13.32 -35.71 7.21
C LEU A 509 -13.31 -37.11 6.60
N ALA A 510 -13.08 -38.15 7.41
CA ALA A 510 -13.07 -39.53 6.93
C ALA A 510 -14.38 -39.89 6.19
N GLY A 511 -14.23 -40.45 4.99
CA GLY A 511 -15.33 -40.82 4.09
C GLY A 511 -15.86 -39.70 3.19
N LEU A 512 -15.24 -38.50 3.19
CA LEU A 512 -15.47 -37.46 2.18
C LEU A 512 -14.39 -37.50 1.09
N ARG A 513 -14.68 -36.94 -0.08
CA ARG A 513 -13.74 -36.85 -1.20
C ARG A 513 -12.88 -35.59 -1.01
N VAL A 514 -11.72 -35.76 -0.38
CA VAL A 514 -10.80 -34.64 -0.08
C VAL A 514 -9.69 -34.61 -1.13
N GLY A 515 -9.37 -33.43 -1.66
CA GLY A 515 -8.22 -33.18 -2.54
C GLY A 515 -7.18 -32.25 -1.90
N LEU A 516 -5.95 -32.28 -2.41
CA LEU A 516 -4.84 -31.44 -1.97
C LEU A 516 -4.23 -30.68 -3.16
N THR A 517 -3.97 -29.38 -2.99
CA THR A 517 -3.20 -28.59 -3.97
C THR A 517 -2.27 -27.57 -3.32
N TRP A 518 -1.08 -27.36 -3.89
CA TRP A 518 -0.10 -26.39 -3.40
C TRP A 518 0.69 -25.73 -4.53
N GLY A 519 1.53 -24.74 -4.19
CA GLY A 519 1.99 -23.74 -5.16
C GLY A 519 3.09 -24.22 -6.08
N ALA A 520 3.98 -25.06 -5.55
CA ALA A 520 5.10 -25.65 -6.28
C ALA A 520 4.74 -26.97 -6.98
N GLN A 521 3.47 -27.38 -6.98
CA GLN A 521 3.00 -28.59 -7.65
C GLN A 521 3.12 -28.43 -9.18
N PRO A 522 3.40 -29.52 -9.94
CA PRO A 522 3.30 -29.50 -11.40
C PRO A 522 1.95 -28.94 -11.88
N ALA A 523 2.00 -28.09 -12.91
CA ALA A 523 0.84 -27.33 -13.37
C ALA A 523 -0.31 -28.22 -13.87
N GLU A 524 0.02 -29.37 -14.46
CA GLU A 524 -0.94 -30.35 -14.97
C GLU A 524 -1.72 -31.03 -13.82
N GLU A 525 -1.02 -31.58 -12.83
CA GLU A 525 -1.64 -32.17 -11.64
C GLU A 525 -2.51 -31.17 -10.88
N LYS A 526 -2.04 -29.93 -10.76
CA LYS A 526 -2.80 -28.85 -10.13
C LYS A 526 -4.09 -28.55 -10.90
N ALA A 527 -4.03 -28.52 -12.23
CA ALA A 527 -5.20 -28.30 -13.07
C ALA A 527 -6.19 -29.45 -12.94
N GLU A 528 -5.73 -30.70 -12.88
CA GLU A 528 -6.57 -31.88 -12.68
C GLU A 528 -7.33 -31.83 -11.34
N VAL A 529 -6.64 -31.59 -10.23
CA VAL A 529 -7.27 -31.51 -8.90
C VAL A 529 -8.28 -30.36 -8.83
N LEU A 530 -7.93 -29.19 -9.38
CA LEU A 530 -8.85 -28.05 -9.43
C LEU A 530 -10.07 -28.35 -10.31
N GLN A 531 -9.89 -29.04 -11.43
CA GLN A 531 -10.99 -29.42 -12.31
C GLN A 531 -11.93 -30.42 -11.63
N ALA A 532 -11.38 -31.42 -10.93
CA ALA A 532 -12.15 -32.37 -10.15
C ALA A 532 -12.95 -31.68 -9.02
N PHE A 533 -12.39 -30.63 -8.42
CA PHE A 533 -13.12 -29.82 -7.46
C PHE A 533 -14.22 -28.98 -8.13
N VAL A 534 -13.97 -28.36 -9.29
CA VAL A 534 -14.98 -27.59 -10.02
C VAL A 534 -16.13 -28.49 -10.52
N SER A 535 -15.86 -29.72 -10.94
CA SER A 535 -16.87 -30.67 -11.42
C SER A 535 -17.70 -31.31 -10.30
N GLY A 536 -17.35 -31.09 -9.04
CA GLY A 536 -18.02 -31.70 -7.89
C GLY A 536 -17.59 -33.15 -7.61
N GLU A 537 -16.48 -33.60 -8.20
CA GLU A 537 -15.85 -34.90 -7.89
C GLU A 537 -15.15 -34.88 -6.53
N LEU A 538 -14.74 -33.70 -6.06
CA LEU A 538 -14.18 -33.49 -4.73
C LEU A 538 -15.12 -32.64 -3.87
N ASP A 539 -15.34 -33.05 -2.62
CA ASP A 539 -16.17 -32.35 -1.65
C ASP A 539 -15.39 -31.24 -0.93
N VAL A 540 -14.12 -31.50 -0.63
CA VAL A 540 -13.26 -30.60 0.14
C VAL A 540 -11.91 -30.44 -0.54
N LEU A 541 -11.47 -29.19 -0.71
CA LEU A 541 -10.13 -28.88 -1.23
C LEU A 541 -9.26 -28.31 -0.12
N VAL A 542 -8.22 -29.05 0.26
CA VAL A 542 -7.15 -28.59 1.14
C VAL A 542 -6.07 -27.92 0.29
N SER A 543 -5.66 -26.71 0.65
CA SER A 543 -4.62 -26.01 -0.09
C SER A 543 -3.78 -25.06 0.75
N THR A 544 -2.69 -24.58 0.16
CA THR A 544 -2.05 -23.34 0.64
C THR A 544 -2.65 -22.10 -0.01
N THR A 545 -2.00 -20.93 0.11
CA THR A 545 -2.39 -19.61 -0.47
C THR A 545 -2.63 -19.59 -1.99
N VAL A 546 -2.52 -20.74 -2.65
CA VAL A 546 -2.58 -20.97 -4.08
C VAL A 546 -4.01 -20.86 -4.64
N ILE A 547 -5.02 -20.93 -3.77
CA ILE A 547 -6.43 -20.63 -4.10
C ILE A 547 -6.63 -19.13 -4.44
N GLU A 548 -5.63 -18.27 -4.22
CA GLU A 548 -5.63 -16.90 -4.76
C GLU A 548 -5.87 -16.87 -6.28
N VAL A 549 -5.65 -17.96 -7.03
CA VAL A 549 -5.72 -18.01 -8.49
C VAL A 549 -7.12 -18.34 -9.04
N GLY A 550 -8.16 -17.64 -8.60
CA GLY A 550 -9.26 -17.34 -9.52
C GLY A 550 -10.38 -18.36 -9.73
N VAL A 551 -10.26 -19.63 -9.31
CA VAL A 551 -11.25 -20.66 -9.67
C VAL A 551 -12.63 -20.36 -9.05
N ASN A 552 -13.66 -20.28 -9.91
CA ASN A 552 -15.04 -20.03 -9.51
C ASN A 552 -15.77 -21.34 -9.23
N VAL A 553 -16.16 -21.59 -7.97
CA VAL A 553 -16.97 -22.75 -7.57
C VAL A 553 -18.24 -22.25 -6.87
N PRO A 554 -19.36 -22.09 -7.61
CA PRO A 554 -20.62 -21.55 -7.05
C PRO A 554 -21.17 -22.36 -5.88
N ASN A 555 -20.90 -23.66 -5.86
CA ASN A 555 -21.36 -24.61 -4.85
C ASN A 555 -20.47 -24.64 -3.57
N ALA A 556 -19.37 -23.89 -3.55
CA ALA A 556 -18.52 -23.78 -2.37
C ALA A 556 -19.13 -22.81 -1.35
N SER A 557 -19.62 -23.34 -0.22
CA SER A 557 -20.29 -22.56 0.83
C SER A 557 -19.45 -22.38 2.09
N VAL A 558 -18.42 -23.19 2.32
CA VAL A 558 -17.60 -23.15 3.55
C VAL A 558 -16.14 -22.85 3.22
N MET A 559 -15.57 -21.87 3.92
CA MET A 559 -14.15 -21.54 3.89
C MET A 559 -13.59 -21.72 5.31
N ILE A 560 -12.56 -22.54 5.47
CA ILE A 560 -11.81 -22.72 6.72
C ILE A 560 -10.38 -22.24 6.48
N ILE A 561 -9.89 -21.37 7.35
CA ILE A 561 -8.51 -20.87 7.31
C ILE A 561 -7.82 -21.30 8.60
N GLU A 562 -6.87 -22.22 8.50
CA GLU A 562 -6.03 -22.68 9.59
C GLU A 562 -4.98 -21.61 9.94
N ASN A 563 -4.71 -21.38 11.22
CA ASN A 563 -3.74 -20.39 11.70
C ASN A 563 -3.92 -19.01 11.05
N ALA A 564 -5.15 -18.49 11.06
CA ALA A 564 -5.53 -17.26 10.38
C ALA A 564 -4.69 -16.03 10.82
N GLU A 565 -4.09 -16.05 12.00
CA GLU A 565 -3.17 -15.01 12.51
C GLU A 565 -1.89 -14.85 11.67
N ARG A 566 -1.55 -15.81 10.81
CA ARG A 566 -0.37 -15.75 9.94
C ARG A 566 -0.61 -15.06 8.60
N PHE A 567 -1.87 -14.86 8.22
CA PHE A 567 -2.24 -14.23 6.96
C PHE A 567 -2.47 -12.72 7.12
N GLY A 568 -2.17 -11.94 6.08
CA GLY A 568 -2.57 -10.53 6.01
C GLY A 568 -4.09 -10.37 5.93
N LEU A 569 -4.64 -9.23 6.38
CA LEU A 569 -6.10 -9.00 6.31
C LEU A 569 -6.64 -9.01 4.88
N SER A 570 -5.88 -8.44 3.94
CA SER A 570 -6.22 -8.45 2.52
C SER A 570 -6.31 -9.87 1.95
N GLN A 571 -5.37 -10.74 2.30
CA GLN A 571 -5.37 -12.16 1.90
C GLN A 571 -6.57 -12.90 2.50
N LEU A 572 -6.84 -12.71 3.80
CA LEU A 572 -8.00 -13.32 4.45
C LEU A 572 -9.32 -12.87 3.81
N HIS A 573 -9.43 -11.59 3.43
CA HIS A 573 -10.58 -11.05 2.72
C HIS A 573 -10.75 -11.67 1.33
N GLN A 574 -9.67 -11.82 0.57
CA GLN A 574 -9.70 -12.49 -0.73
C GLN A 574 -10.12 -13.96 -0.61
N LEU A 575 -9.58 -14.69 0.38
CA LEU A 575 -9.96 -16.08 0.66
C LEU A 575 -11.44 -16.17 1.04
N ARG A 576 -11.93 -15.27 1.91
CA ARG A 576 -13.36 -15.17 2.24
C ARG A 576 -14.22 -14.97 0.98
N GLY A 577 -13.78 -14.14 0.03
CA GLY A 577 -14.49 -13.87 -1.22
C GLY A 577 -14.54 -15.04 -2.22
N ARG A 578 -13.86 -16.16 -1.93
CA ARG A 578 -13.92 -17.39 -2.74
C ARG A 578 -15.18 -18.22 -2.48
N VAL A 579 -15.86 -17.98 -1.37
CA VAL A 579 -17.18 -18.57 -1.05
C VAL A 579 -18.29 -17.51 -1.15
N GLY A 580 -19.56 -17.93 -1.12
CA GLY A 580 -20.69 -16.99 -1.24
C GLY A 580 -20.91 -16.49 -2.66
N ARG A 581 -20.72 -17.38 -3.65
CA ARG A 581 -21.00 -17.10 -5.07
C ARG A 581 -22.33 -17.68 -5.56
N GLY A 582 -22.92 -18.62 -4.81
CA GLY A 582 -24.28 -19.12 -5.04
C GLY A 582 -25.32 -18.43 -4.15
N SER A 583 -26.56 -18.92 -4.20
CA SER A 583 -27.68 -18.46 -3.35
C SER A 583 -27.64 -19.02 -1.93
N ALA A 584 -26.76 -19.99 -1.65
CA ALA A 584 -26.65 -20.63 -0.35
C ALA A 584 -25.90 -19.76 0.66
N GLU A 585 -26.35 -19.77 1.91
CA GLU A 585 -25.63 -19.15 3.02
C GLU A 585 -24.21 -19.71 3.11
N SER A 586 -23.24 -18.79 3.14
CA SER A 586 -21.82 -19.13 3.12
C SER A 586 -21.12 -18.69 4.40
N TRP A 587 -20.13 -19.47 4.81
CA TRP A 587 -19.47 -19.39 6.10
C TRP A 587 -17.95 -19.33 5.93
N CYS A 588 -17.30 -18.45 6.69
CA CYS A 588 -15.85 -18.35 6.77
C CYS A 588 -15.39 -18.51 8.22
N PHE A 589 -14.65 -19.58 8.51
CA PHE A 589 -14.12 -19.89 9.83
C PHE A 589 -12.62 -19.61 9.88
N LEU A 590 -12.22 -18.79 10.84
CA LEU A 590 -10.83 -18.40 11.09
C LEU A 590 -10.34 -19.17 12.31
N LEU A 591 -9.60 -20.25 12.11
CA LEU A 591 -9.04 -21.04 13.22
C LEU A 591 -7.79 -20.33 13.74
N ALA A 592 -7.94 -19.63 14.86
CA ALA A 592 -6.90 -18.79 15.44
C ALA A 592 -7.26 -18.35 16.87
N GLN A 593 -6.25 -17.92 17.63
CA GLN A 593 -6.52 -17.13 18.84
C GLN A 593 -7.12 -15.77 18.47
N THR A 594 -8.04 -15.29 19.30
CA THR A 594 -8.72 -14.01 19.05
C THR A 594 -7.72 -12.85 19.16
N ASN A 595 -7.58 -12.07 18.09
CA ASN A 595 -6.83 -10.83 18.08
C ASN A 595 -7.66 -9.68 17.50
N GLU A 596 -7.22 -8.44 17.70
CA GLU A 596 -7.94 -7.25 17.22
C GLU A 596 -8.07 -7.23 15.69
N ARG A 597 -7.03 -7.68 14.98
CA ARG A 597 -6.99 -7.76 13.52
C ARG A 597 -8.10 -8.65 12.96
N LEU A 598 -8.23 -9.89 13.42
CA LEU A 598 -9.25 -10.84 12.96
C LEU A 598 -10.68 -10.41 13.36
N ARG A 599 -10.84 -9.68 14.47
CA ARG A 599 -12.14 -9.10 14.85
C ARG A 599 -12.64 -8.10 13.82
N ILE A 600 -11.76 -7.35 13.17
CA ILE A 600 -12.14 -6.41 12.10
C ILE A 600 -12.78 -7.17 10.94
N LEU A 601 -12.16 -8.27 10.50
CA LEU A 601 -12.69 -9.10 9.42
C LEU A 601 -14.07 -9.71 9.76
N CYS A 602 -14.35 -10.00 11.03
CA CYS A 602 -15.66 -10.49 11.46
C CYS A 602 -16.74 -9.40 11.51
N LYS A 603 -16.35 -8.13 11.70
CA LYS A 603 -17.29 -7.00 11.82
C LYS A 603 -17.75 -6.46 10.48
N THR A 604 -16.96 -6.59 9.42
CA THR A 604 -17.29 -6.04 8.11
C THR A 604 -17.07 -7.04 6.98
N ASN A 605 -18.00 -7.03 6.03
CA ASN A 605 -17.85 -7.73 4.76
C ASN A 605 -17.23 -6.84 3.67
N ASP A 606 -17.14 -5.53 3.92
CA ASP A 606 -16.60 -4.56 2.97
C ASP A 606 -15.08 -4.60 2.96
N GLY A 607 -14.51 -5.07 1.84
CA GLY A 607 -13.07 -5.14 1.68
C GLY A 607 -12.35 -3.79 1.68
N PHE A 608 -12.99 -2.67 1.33
CA PHE A 608 -12.36 -1.35 1.40
C PHE A 608 -12.09 -0.95 2.86
N ILE A 609 -13.06 -1.22 3.75
CA ILE A 609 -12.88 -1.01 5.19
C ILE A 609 -11.80 -1.93 5.74
N VAL A 610 -11.76 -3.21 5.31
CA VAL A 610 -10.70 -4.15 5.72
C VAL A 610 -9.32 -3.64 5.31
N ALA A 611 -9.16 -3.17 4.06
CA ALA A 611 -7.89 -2.69 3.56
C ALA A 611 -7.45 -1.37 4.22
N GLN A 612 -8.39 -0.47 4.52
CA GLN A 612 -8.10 0.74 5.30
C GLN A 612 -7.59 0.38 6.70
N LYS A 613 -8.24 -0.57 7.38
CA LYS A 613 -7.81 -1.03 8.71
C LYS A 613 -6.50 -1.82 8.68
N ASP A 614 -6.23 -2.58 7.62
CA ASP A 614 -4.93 -3.23 7.45
C ASP A 614 -3.80 -2.19 7.30
N LEU A 615 -4.05 -1.13 6.54
CA LEU A 615 -3.12 -0.02 6.37
C LEU A 615 -2.87 0.74 7.68
N GLU A 616 -3.92 1.03 8.45
CA GLU A 616 -3.81 1.67 9.78
C GLU A 616 -2.98 0.80 10.74
N LEU A 617 -3.17 -0.52 10.74
CA LEU A 617 -2.50 -1.44 11.66
C LEU A 617 -1.04 -1.73 11.27
N ARG A 618 -0.75 -1.85 9.98
CA ARG A 618 0.61 -2.13 9.47
C ARG A 618 1.45 -0.86 9.36
N GLY A 619 0.80 0.29 9.24
CA GLY A 619 1.41 1.47 8.66
C GLY A 619 1.62 1.28 7.14
N PRO A 620 1.76 2.37 6.38
CA PRO A 620 1.89 2.30 4.93
C PRO A 620 3.12 1.57 4.39
N GLY A 621 4.18 1.40 5.20
CA GLY A 621 5.46 0.89 4.69
C GLY A 621 6.10 1.85 3.68
N ASP A 622 7.05 1.35 2.87
CA ASP A 622 7.73 2.11 1.82
C ASP A 622 6.87 2.16 0.53
N LEU A 623 5.73 2.85 0.59
CA LEU A 623 4.80 2.99 -0.56
C LEU A 623 5.43 3.69 -1.77
N MET A 624 6.54 4.39 -1.57
CA MET A 624 7.15 5.23 -2.59
C MET A 624 8.43 4.63 -3.19
N GLY A 625 8.80 3.39 -2.83
CA GLY A 625 9.88 2.62 -3.44
C GLY A 625 11.24 3.34 -3.54
N THR A 626 11.45 4.40 -2.76
CA THR A 626 12.63 5.28 -2.88
C THR A 626 13.39 5.23 -1.57
N ARG A 627 14.26 4.23 -1.48
CA ARG A 627 15.18 3.88 -0.39
C ARG A 627 16.06 5.00 0.18
N GLN A 628 15.99 6.26 -0.28
CA GLN A 628 16.99 7.27 0.09
C GLN A 628 16.47 8.66 0.47
N SER A 629 15.24 9.07 0.12
CA SER A 629 14.75 10.41 0.51
C SER A 629 13.29 10.48 0.93
N GLY A 630 12.42 9.56 0.46
CA GLY A 630 10.99 9.51 0.84
C GLY A 630 10.71 8.78 2.15
N GLU A 631 11.56 7.80 2.51
CA GLU A 631 11.38 6.91 3.66
C GLU A 631 11.27 7.65 5.02
N MET A 632 11.91 8.81 5.18
CA MET A 632 11.98 9.52 6.47
C MET A 632 10.91 10.59 6.67
N MET A 633 10.43 11.21 5.60
CA MET A 633 9.26 12.09 5.64
C MET A 633 7.97 11.26 5.76
N ALA A 634 7.88 10.11 5.07
CA ALA A 634 6.73 9.21 5.14
C ALA A 634 6.34 8.82 6.58
N GLY A 635 7.31 8.53 7.46
CA GLY A 635 7.04 8.22 8.87
C GLY A 635 6.52 9.40 9.71
N PHE A 636 6.83 10.64 9.33
CA PHE A 636 6.32 11.85 10.00
C PHE A 636 4.94 12.27 9.47
N LEU A 637 4.63 11.88 8.23
CA LEU A 637 3.45 12.28 7.47
C LEU A 637 2.27 11.29 7.58
N LEU A 638 2.53 10.04 7.99
CA LEU A 638 1.59 8.94 7.84
C LEU A 638 1.12 8.34 9.18
N ASP A 639 1.13 9.13 10.24
CA ASP A 639 0.44 8.81 11.51
C ASP A 639 -1.09 8.94 11.33
N GLY A 640 -1.65 8.21 10.36
CA GLY A 640 -3.08 7.93 10.24
C GLY A 640 -3.95 8.83 9.35
N ASP A 641 -3.42 9.89 8.73
CA ASP A 641 -4.28 10.87 8.03
C ASP A 641 -4.57 10.55 6.56
N VAL A 642 -5.30 9.44 6.32
CA VAL A 642 -6.03 9.23 5.04
C VAL A 642 -6.86 10.46 4.68
N ARG A 643 -7.40 11.14 5.69
CA ARG A 643 -8.17 12.39 5.59
C ARG A 643 -7.39 13.51 4.92
N MET A 644 -6.09 13.64 5.18
CA MET A 644 -5.29 14.72 4.63
C MET A 644 -4.98 14.51 3.15
N LEU A 645 -4.85 13.26 2.71
CA LEU A 645 -4.76 12.95 1.29
C LEU A 645 -6.07 13.26 0.57
N GLU A 646 -7.22 12.93 1.16
CA GLU A 646 -8.53 13.31 0.62
C GLU A 646 -8.69 14.83 0.54
N GLU A 647 -8.23 15.55 1.57
CA GLU A 647 -8.25 17.01 1.60
C GLU A 647 -7.38 17.62 0.50
N ALA A 648 -6.13 17.17 0.36
CA ALA A 648 -5.22 17.62 -0.69
C ALA A 648 -5.74 17.26 -2.10
N SER A 649 -6.35 16.08 -2.27
CA SER A 649 -6.97 15.66 -3.53
C SER A 649 -8.16 16.55 -3.89
N ARG A 650 -9.02 16.87 -2.91
CA ARG A 650 -10.14 17.80 -3.08
C ARG A 650 -9.65 19.21 -3.43
N CYS A 651 -8.59 19.68 -2.76
CA CYS A 651 -7.95 20.95 -3.05
C CYS A 651 -7.45 21.00 -4.50
N MET A 652 -6.67 20.00 -4.94
CA MET A 652 -6.20 19.91 -6.32
C MET A 652 -7.33 19.82 -7.35
N LYS A 653 -8.42 19.09 -7.03
CA LYS A 653 -9.60 19.03 -7.90
C LYS A 653 -10.21 20.41 -8.09
N GLN A 654 -10.43 21.14 -6.99
CA GLN A 654 -10.94 22.51 -7.03
C GLN A 654 -10.03 23.49 -7.78
N LEU A 655 -8.70 23.33 -7.67
CA LEU A 655 -7.73 24.12 -8.42
C LEU A 655 -7.79 23.83 -9.93
N ARG A 656 -8.21 22.64 -10.35
CA ARG A 656 -8.34 22.27 -11.77
C ARG A 656 -9.66 22.67 -12.39
N GLU A 657 -10.75 22.60 -11.63
CA GLU A 657 -12.11 22.86 -12.12
C GLU A 657 -12.46 24.35 -12.15
N ASP A 658 -11.80 25.17 -11.33
CA ASP A 658 -12.08 26.60 -11.21
C ASP A 658 -11.12 27.44 -12.08
N PRO A 659 -11.60 28.08 -13.17
CA PRO A 659 -10.76 28.91 -14.04
C PRO A 659 -10.12 30.11 -13.34
N GLU A 660 -10.76 30.65 -12.29
CA GLU A 660 -10.24 31.80 -11.53
C GLU A 660 -9.00 31.43 -10.69
N ARG A 661 -8.71 30.13 -10.53
CA ARG A 661 -7.59 29.62 -9.73
C ARG A 661 -6.40 29.15 -10.56
N LEU A 662 -6.33 29.54 -11.84
CA LEU A 662 -5.27 29.12 -12.74
C LEU A 662 -3.87 29.45 -12.22
N GLU A 663 -3.67 30.63 -11.63
CA GLU A 663 -2.38 31.04 -11.07
C GLU A 663 -1.96 30.17 -9.88
N GLU A 664 -2.90 29.87 -8.98
CA GLU A 664 -2.65 28.99 -7.83
C GLU A 664 -2.29 27.58 -8.29
N ARG A 665 -3.05 27.06 -9.26
CA ARG A 665 -2.80 25.75 -9.87
C ARG A 665 -1.39 25.68 -10.47
N GLN A 666 -1.02 26.66 -11.29
CA GLN A 666 0.29 26.70 -11.93
C GLN A 666 1.42 26.84 -10.90
N ALA A 667 1.22 27.59 -9.81
CA ALA A 667 2.21 27.67 -8.74
C ALA A 667 2.45 26.31 -8.09
N VAL A 668 1.38 25.60 -7.74
CA VAL A 668 1.47 24.26 -7.14
C VAL A 668 2.04 23.24 -8.12
N GLU A 669 1.64 23.26 -9.39
CA GLU A 669 2.17 22.37 -10.43
C GLU A 669 3.67 22.61 -10.66
N ARG A 670 4.14 23.87 -10.71
CA ARG A 670 5.58 24.19 -10.83
C ARG A 670 6.39 23.67 -9.65
N GLU A 671 5.90 23.86 -8.43
CA GLU A 671 6.58 23.33 -7.24
C GLU A 671 6.60 21.79 -7.24
N ALA A 672 5.53 21.15 -7.71
CA ALA A 672 5.48 19.69 -7.86
C ALA A 672 6.49 19.18 -8.90
N GLU A 673 6.64 19.86 -10.04
CA GLU A 673 7.67 19.51 -11.04
C GLU A 673 9.07 19.63 -10.46
N ILE A 674 9.34 20.66 -9.67
CA ILE A 674 10.64 20.83 -8.99
C ILE A 674 10.86 19.70 -7.98
N TYR A 675 9.85 19.38 -7.18
CA TYR A 675 9.95 18.38 -6.11
C TYR A 675 10.13 16.95 -6.65
N PHE A 676 9.51 16.64 -7.78
CA PHE A 676 9.51 15.30 -8.37
C PHE A 676 10.33 15.18 -9.66
N ARG A 677 11.08 16.21 -10.08
CA ARG A 677 11.83 16.24 -11.36
C ARG A 677 12.60 14.95 -11.70
N ASP A 678 13.40 14.45 -10.75
CA ASP A 678 14.21 13.23 -10.93
C ASP A 678 13.45 11.93 -10.61
N LYS A 679 12.23 12.05 -10.06
CA LYS A 679 11.41 10.95 -9.54
C LYS A 679 10.19 10.65 -10.42
N LEU A 680 9.75 11.57 -11.28
CA LEU A 680 8.60 11.38 -12.17
C LEU A 680 8.77 10.17 -13.09
N SER A 681 9.99 9.91 -13.56
CA SER A 681 10.33 8.72 -14.35
C SER A 681 10.20 7.42 -13.53
N HIS A 682 10.52 7.44 -12.24
CA HIS A 682 10.39 6.29 -11.34
C HIS A 682 8.96 6.08 -10.83
N VAL A 683 8.19 7.15 -10.62
CA VAL A 683 6.76 7.10 -10.31
C VAL A 683 5.96 6.56 -11.49
N ALA A 684 6.42 6.78 -12.73
CA ALA A 684 5.80 6.21 -13.94
C ALA A 684 6.09 4.72 -14.17
N LEU A 685 7.11 4.17 -13.48
CA LEU A 685 7.59 2.80 -13.64
C LEU A 685 7.12 1.83 -12.53
N ASN A 686 6.53 2.36 -11.46
CA ASN A 686 5.86 1.59 -10.40
C ASN A 686 4.37 1.46 -10.71
#